data_AF-A0A930PAJ2-F1
#
_entry.id   AF-A0A930PAJ2-F1
#
_cell.length_a   1.000
_cell.length_b   1.000
_cell.length_c   1.000
_cell.angle_alpha   90.00
_cell.angle_beta   90.00
_cell.angle_gamma   90.00
#
_symmetry.space_group_name_H-M   'P 1'
#
loop_
_entity.id
_entity.type
_entity.pdbx_description
1 polymer ?
#
loop_
_entity_poly.entity_id
_entity_poly.type
_entity_poly.pdbx_seq_one_letter_code
_entity_poly.pdbx_strand_id
1 'polypeptide(L)'
;MIKIADFRKFVDGLLKPVNYKAGKVDARIKALLPSVGDEIILYKDFQRLGKGLLREQLLNGVDNQCYIDIVEIIHNYLGWNQNAIKGFGDPCWQDVIAACSAEMPLPQTDWLKEYDKEHRLAAAAKRLRKFGLQIKIKECSYVTENDDIVFDALIKWIREAGGRRFLKMLLAQMEYLEPEGRFLTDMNGNTPNPKDVIIVKPYNYLVNLALANIKADGGSNSEATQAFEKAISLATDYCLLKYPVQNFGNVWNDLFHRDRDTVELFRDLVYKESIFGLTQHSVWFTKMFCERVLKYMQDTKRKVDCKYSFEDYGRLMNYVLSVADAVKCVELRKNKLNNLGIKAVEQLINDVATDDDILNKGFRTPLDEEKENAFNKPLIKANGKIYALPVTIGSWGWFEALMTVVRNQEKEDNQKDIDKEVGKLIEDYIKEKLDEKGITHCSGTYPPPEKGEADLVVEAKKGIMLFEMKKKSLTRKAKSGNEFKIVADLLGSLIDSQAQCFRTSHLMIKDGYVDLDDGNGNVTRVEKQGRTAECISVCLGAFGPLQDRMLIKNIMVEMCNNPLTAEYEGTDKQTIKDVKKFNKDMQKWMPFLKEERTNGDSKRNPFFNSWFLDFEQLMLIVKESNSNDELLARLRETKHVTMGSYNFYRERRMVRVMNGNKG
;
A
#
# COMPACT_ATOMS: atom_id res chain seq x y z
N MET A 1 3.89 -10.65 25.90
CA MET A 1 4.35 -9.26 26.05
C MET A 1 4.94 -8.99 27.43
N ILE A 2 6.17 -8.49 27.46
CA ILE A 2 6.91 -8.15 28.69
C ILE A 2 6.54 -6.74 29.15
N LYS A 3 6.31 -6.54 30.44
CA LYS A 3 6.13 -5.20 31.04
C LYS A 3 7.46 -4.62 31.45
N ILE A 4 7.65 -3.32 31.19
CA ILE A 4 8.85 -2.56 31.60
C ILE A 4 9.12 -2.68 33.10
N ALA A 5 8.09 -2.55 33.94
CA ALA A 5 8.23 -2.64 35.39
C ALA A 5 8.72 -4.03 35.86
N ASP A 6 8.22 -5.10 35.23
CA ASP A 6 8.60 -6.47 35.56
C ASP A 6 10.07 -6.73 35.18
N PHE A 7 10.51 -6.23 34.02
CA PHE A 7 11.89 -6.34 33.58
C PHE A 7 12.87 -5.57 34.49
N ARG A 8 12.53 -4.35 34.90
CA ARG A 8 13.35 -3.58 35.84
C ARG A 8 13.54 -4.33 37.15
N LYS A 9 12.43 -4.75 37.77
CA LYS A 9 12.44 -5.54 39.02
C LYS A 9 13.27 -6.82 38.89
N PHE A 10 13.19 -7.49 37.74
CA PHE A 10 13.98 -8.67 37.43
C PHE A 10 15.48 -8.35 37.38
N VAL A 11 15.89 -7.36 36.59
CA VAL A 11 17.29 -6.94 36.45
C VAL A 11 17.85 -6.46 37.79
N ASP A 12 17.12 -5.64 38.54
CA ASP A 12 17.54 -5.13 39.85
C ASP A 12 17.76 -6.27 40.86
N GLY A 13 16.98 -7.35 40.76
CA GLY A 13 17.16 -8.57 41.56
C GLY A 13 18.46 -9.33 41.25
N LEU A 14 19.02 -9.15 40.05
CA LEU A 14 20.20 -9.85 39.52
C LEU A 14 21.48 -9.01 39.54
N LEU A 15 21.39 -7.68 39.59
CA LEU A 15 22.54 -6.74 39.65
C LEU A 15 23.31 -6.78 40.99
N LYS A 16 23.34 -7.91 41.69
CA LYS A 16 24.17 -8.11 42.88
C LYS A 16 25.60 -8.50 42.48
N PRO A 17 26.64 -8.15 43.26
CA PRO A 17 28.01 -8.52 42.94
C PRO A 17 28.16 -10.05 42.99
N VAL A 18 28.40 -10.68 41.83
CA VAL A 18 28.71 -12.11 41.70
C VAL A 18 30.17 -12.25 41.25
N ASN A 19 30.90 -13.21 41.85
CA ASN A 19 32.26 -13.53 41.46
C ASN A 19 32.32 -13.97 39.99
N TYR A 20 33.17 -13.30 39.22
CA TYR A 20 33.28 -13.44 37.77
C TYR A 20 33.76 -14.83 37.33
N LYS A 21 33.02 -15.49 36.44
CA LYS A 21 33.54 -16.60 35.62
C LYS A 21 34.27 -16.03 34.40
N ALA A 22 35.46 -16.56 34.10
CA ALA A 22 36.28 -16.16 32.96
C ALA A 22 35.65 -16.57 31.60
N GLY A 23 35.67 -15.68 30.60
CA GLY A 23 35.23 -15.94 29.22
C GLY A 23 34.81 -14.66 28.46
N LYS A 24 34.78 -14.69 27.11
CA LYS A 24 34.28 -13.58 26.28
C LYS A 24 32.75 -13.45 26.42
N VAL A 25 32.24 -12.24 26.60
CA VAL A 25 30.80 -11.91 26.80
C VAL A 25 29.93 -12.47 25.67
N ASP A 26 30.35 -12.30 24.41
CA ASP A 26 29.68 -12.85 23.22
C ASP A 26 29.38 -14.36 23.34
N ALA A 27 30.40 -15.15 23.71
CA ALA A 27 30.29 -16.60 23.80
C ALA A 27 29.30 -17.04 24.90
N ARG A 28 29.23 -16.27 26.00
CA ARG A 28 28.27 -16.53 27.09
C ARG A 28 26.85 -16.27 26.63
N ILE A 29 26.59 -15.11 26.02
CA ILE A 29 25.24 -14.72 25.59
C ILE A 29 24.71 -15.66 24.50
N LYS A 30 25.52 -15.97 23.47
CA LYS A 30 25.13 -16.87 22.38
C LYS A 30 24.88 -18.31 22.83
N ALA A 31 25.59 -18.79 23.84
CA ALA A 31 25.40 -20.16 24.34
C ALA A 31 24.21 -20.27 25.30
N LEU A 32 23.94 -19.23 26.10
CA LEU A 32 23.01 -19.33 27.23
C LEU A 32 21.57 -18.97 26.90
N LEU A 33 21.33 -17.99 26.03
CA LEU A 33 20.00 -17.40 25.81
C LEU A 33 19.12 -18.05 24.74
N PRO A 34 19.64 -18.58 23.61
CA PRO A 34 18.78 -19.24 22.64
C PRO A 34 17.99 -20.39 23.28
N SER A 35 16.69 -20.48 22.95
CA SER A 35 15.80 -21.53 23.49
C SER A 35 14.92 -22.14 22.40
N VAL A 36 14.59 -23.42 22.61
CA VAL A 36 13.56 -24.18 21.88
C VAL A 36 12.58 -24.88 22.85
N GLY A 37 12.65 -24.55 24.15
CA GLY A 37 11.85 -25.17 25.21
C GLY A 37 10.51 -24.48 25.49
N ASP A 38 9.84 -24.87 26.57
CA ASP A 38 8.44 -24.49 26.86
C ASP A 38 8.27 -23.08 27.46
N GLU A 39 9.23 -22.59 28.26
CA GLU A 39 9.22 -21.20 28.78
C GLU A 39 10.14 -20.30 27.95
N ILE A 40 9.54 -19.57 27.01
CA ILE A 40 10.27 -18.66 26.10
C ILE A 40 9.71 -17.24 26.12
N ILE A 41 10.61 -16.31 25.84
CA ILE A 41 10.30 -14.95 25.43
C ILE A 41 10.51 -14.88 23.92
N LEU A 42 9.48 -14.45 23.20
CA LEU A 42 9.65 -14.13 21.78
C LEU A 42 10.66 -12.98 21.66
N TYR A 43 11.68 -13.15 20.81
CA TYR A 43 12.75 -12.17 20.70
C TYR A 43 12.22 -10.81 20.23
N LYS A 44 11.17 -10.79 19.39
CA LYS A 44 10.46 -9.56 19.01
C LYS A 44 9.90 -8.78 20.21
N ASP A 45 9.37 -9.46 21.23
CA ASP A 45 8.84 -8.82 22.44
C ASP A 45 9.96 -8.23 23.28
N PHE A 46 11.13 -8.88 23.31
CA PHE A 46 12.33 -8.37 23.96
C PHE A 46 12.90 -7.13 23.24
N GLN A 47 12.85 -7.09 21.91
CA GLN A 47 13.21 -5.88 21.15
C GLN A 47 12.22 -4.73 21.36
N ARG A 48 10.91 -5.02 21.43
CA ARG A 48 9.87 -4.02 21.78
C ARG A 48 10.11 -3.43 23.17
N LEU A 49 10.56 -4.23 24.12
CA LEU A 49 10.92 -3.78 25.47
C LEU A 49 12.03 -2.72 25.46
N GLY A 50 13.11 -2.92 24.69
CA GLY A 50 14.18 -1.92 24.53
C GLY A 50 13.66 -0.57 24.03
N LYS A 51 12.81 -0.60 23.00
CA LYS A 51 12.12 0.62 22.50
C LYS A 51 11.23 1.25 23.56
N GLY A 52 10.49 0.45 24.33
CA GLY A 52 9.64 0.92 25.43
C GLY A 52 10.42 1.66 26.53
N LEU A 53 11.56 1.12 26.94
CA LEU A 53 12.47 1.74 27.92
C LEU A 53 12.99 3.08 27.42
N LEU A 54 13.45 3.13 26.16
CA LEU A 54 13.93 4.35 25.52
C LEU A 54 12.82 5.40 25.43
N ARG A 55 11.59 5.01 25.06
CA ARG A 55 10.43 5.91 25.04
C ARG A 55 10.15 6.51 26.42
N GLU A 56 10.19 5.71 27.48
CA GLU A 56 9.94 6.18 28.85
C GLU A 56 11.03 7.17 29.30
N GLN A 57 12.29 6.90 28.96
CA GLN A 57 13.41 7.81 29.21
C GLN A 57 13.24 9.13 28.45
N LEU A 58 12.97 9.07 27.15
CA LEU A 58 12.85 10.26 26.31
C LEU A 58 11.61 11.11 26.64
N LEU A 59 10.48 10.47 26.93
CA LEU A 59 9.18 11.13 27.14
C LEU A 59 8.98 11.60 28.58
N ASN A 60 9.32 10.77 29.57
CA ASN A 60 9.04 11.01 30.98
C ASN A 60 10.29 11.36 31.80
N GLY A 61 11.49 11.29 31.21
CA GLY A 61 12.74 11.60 31.91
C GLY A 61 13.16 10.55 32.94
N VAL A 62 12.62 9.33 32.85
CA VAL A 62 13.00 8.22 33.74
C VAL A 62 14.36 7.67 33.30
N ASP A 63 15.32 7.57 34.21
CA ASP A 63 16.60 6.95 33.90
C ASP A 63 16.43 5.44 33.72
N ASN A 64 16.53 4.99 32.46
CA ASN A 64 16.44 3.59 32.09
C ASN A 64 17.73 3.09 31.43
N GLN A 65 18.84 3.85 31.52
CA GLN A 65 20.01 3.62 30.68
C GLN A 65 20.61 2.22 30.88
N CYS A 66 20.73 1.76 32.12
CA CYS A 66 21.23 0.42 32.44
C CYS A 66 20.39 -0.70 31.78
N TYR A 67 19.06 -0.56 31.79
CA TYR A 67 18.16 -1.54 31.19
C TYR A 67 18.22 -1.51 29.66
N ILE A 68 18.38 -0.32 29.07
CA ILE A 68 18.57 -0.14 27.63
C ILE A 68 19.88 -0.81 27.19
N ASP A 69 20.98 -0.55 27.91
CA ASP A 69 22.29 -1.13 27.61
C ASP A 69 22.24 -2.67 27.64
N ILE A 70 21.56 -3.29 28.61
CA ILE A 70 21.38 -4.75 28.65
C ILE A 70 20.69 -5.27 27.40
N VAL A 71 19.60 -4.62 26.98
CA VAL A 71 18.85 -5.04 25.78
C VAL A 71 19.71 -4.87 24.52
N GLU A 72 20.44 -3.76 24.40
CA GLU A 72 21.34 -3.49 23.27
C GLU A 72 22.52 -4.46 23.21
N ILE A 73 23.17 -4.77 24.33
CA ILE A 73 24.25 -5.75 24.41
C ILE A 73 23.77 -7.13 23.95
N ILE A 74 22.64 -7.60 24.50
CA ILE A 74 22.05 -8.89 24.11
C ILE A 74 21.71 -8.89 22.63
N HIS A 75 21.18 -7.78 22.11
CA HIS A 75 20.85 -7.64 20.69
C HIS A 75 22.09 -7.74 19.80
N ASN A 76 23.17 -7.03 20.16
CA ASN A 76 24.42 -7.01 19.41
C ASN A 76 25.06 -8.40 19.30
N TYR A 77 24.90 -9.25 20.32
CA TYR A 77 25.51 -10.58 20.35
C TYR A 77 24.64 -11.70 19.79
N LEU A 78 23.35 -11.77 20.14
CA LEU A 78 22.46 -12.78 19.54
C LEU A 78 22.21 -12.51 18.05
N GLY A 79 22.33 -11.24 17.65
CA GLY A 79 22.14 -10.83 16.28
C GLY A 79 20.72 -11.06 15.80
N TRP A 80 20.62 -11.27 14.49
CA TRP A 80 19.42 -11.04 13.72
C TRP A 80 18.57 -12.27 13.41
N ASN A 81 19.13 -13.47 13.62
CA ASN A 81 18.48 -14.74 13.28
C ASN A 81 17.78 -15.39 14.49
N GLN A 82 17.71 -14.71 15.64
CA GLN A 82 17.14 -15.27 16.86
C GLN A 82 15.61 -15.09 16.88
N ASN A 83 14.89 -16.19 17.09
CA ASN A 83 13.41 -16.17 17.13
C ASN A 83 12.87 -16.03 18.57
N ALA A 84 13.52 -16.70 19.52
CA ALA A 84 13.09 -16.75 20.92
C ALA A 84 14.30 -16.85 21.86
N ILE A 85 14.16 -16.33 23.07
CA ILE A 85 15.14 -16.45 24.15
C ILE A 85 14.50 -17.15 25.34
N LYS A 86 15.31 -17.70 26.24
CA LYS A 86 14.81 -18.33 27.48
C LYS A 86 14.02 -17.34 28.34
N GLY A 87 12.95 -17.81 28.98
CA GLY A 87 12.15 -17.05 29.93
C GLY A 87 12.98 -16.51 31.11
N PHE A 88 12.49 -15.45 31.76
CA PHE A 88 13.18 -14.84 32.91
C PHE A 88 13.25 -15.77 34.15
N GLY A 89 12.51 -16.88 34.16
CA GLY A 89 12.65 -17.93 35.17
C GLY A 89 13.94 -18.77 35.05
N ASP A 90 14.63 -18.73 33.90
CA ASP A 90 15.82 -19.56 33.68
C ASP A 90 17.04 -19.04 34.49
N PRO A 91 17.74 -19.91 35.25
CA PRO A 91 18.92 -19.52 36.01
C PRO A 91 20.06 -18.91 35.19
N CYS A 92 20.10 -19.16 33.87
CA CYS A 92 21.15 -18.63 32.99
C CYS A 92 21.21 -17.10 32.98
N TRP A 93 20.10 -16.42 33.29
CA TRP A 93 20.03 -14.97 33.30
C TRP A 93 20.97 -14.32 34.33
N GLN A 94 21.33 -15.00 35.42
CA GLN A 94 22.37 -14.53 36.33
C GLN A 94 23.70 -14.34 35.60
N ASP A 95 24.11 -15.34 34.81
CA ASP A 95 25.34 -15.30 34.03
C ASP A 95 25.25 -14.30 32.88
N VAL A 96 24.08 -14.15 32.25
CA VAL A 96 23.84 -13.18 31.16
C VAL A 96 23.92 -11.74 31.65
N ILE A 97 23.25 -11.40 32.75
CA ILE A 97 23.27 -10.04 33.32
C ILE A 97 24.67 -9.70 33.83
N ALA A 98 25.36 -10.65 34.46
CA ALA A 98 26.76 -10.48 34.84
C ALA A 98 27.68 -10.26 33.62
N ALA A 99 27.41 -10.92 32.50
CA ALA A 99 28.15 -10.71 31.25
C ALA A 99 27.88 -9.32 30.66
N CYS A 100 26.62 -8.87 30.62
CA CYS A 100 26.28 -7.52 30.14
C CYS A 100 26.92 -6.44 31.00
N SER A 101 26.97 -6.64 32.32
CA SER A 101 27.58 -5.69 33.26
C SER A 101 29.07 -5.44 33.03
N ALA A 102 29.78 -6.36 32.37
CA ALA A 102 31.17 -6.17 31.99
C ALA A 102 31.38 -5.19 30.81
N GLU A 103 30.32 -4.89 30.05
CA GLU A 103 30.36 -3.99 28.89
C GLU A 103 29.55 -2.70 29.09
N MET A 104 28.85 -2.60 30.22
CA MET A 104 28.11 -1.40 30.59
C MET A 104 29.03 -0.36 31.26
N PRO A 105 28.77 0.95 31.05
CA PRO A 105 27.79 1.48 30.10
C PRO A 105 28.29 1.37 28.66
N LEU A 106 27.37 1.18 27.71
CA LEU A 106 27.75 1.21 26.30
C LEU A 106 28.23 2.62 25.90
N PRO A 107 29.32 2.76 25.12
CA PRO A 107 29.74 4.06 24.61
C PRO A 107 28.62 4.71 23.78
N GLN A 108 28.11 5.85 24.22
CA GLN A 108 27.06 6.54 23.48
C GLN A 108 27.65 7.25 22.27
N THR A 109 27.24 6.86 21.07
CA THR A 109 27.48 7.64 19.84
C THR A 109 26.38 8.69 19.69
N ASP A 110 26.60 9.88 20.25
CA ASP A 110 25.55 10.92 20.39
C ASP A 110 25.12 11.61 19.08
N TRP A 111 25.98 11.67 18.06
CA TRP A 111 25.84 12.63 16.96
C TRP A 111 24.73 12.31 15.92
N LEU A 112 24.07 11.14 16.01
CA LEU A 112 22.97 10.75 15.10
C LEU A 112 21.66 10.40 15.81
N LYS A 113 21.63 10.33 17.15
CA LYS A 113 20.46 9.86 17.90
C LYS A 113 19.22 10.73 17.71
N GLU A 114 19.38 12.04 17.60
CA GLU A 114 18.24 12.96 17.37
C GLU A 114 17.49 12.70 16.06
N TYR A 115 18.15 12.07 15.08
CA TYR A 115 17.57 11.73 13.78
C TYR A 115 16.95 10.33 13.76
N ASP A 116 17.12 9.55 14.82
CA ASP A 116 16.50 8.23 14.97
C ASP A 116 14.97 8.33 15.12
N LYS A 117 14.29 7.25 14.72
CA LYS A 117 12.84 7.11 14.78
C LYS A 117 12.31 7.39 16.18
N GLU A 118 12.90 6.83 17.22
CA GLU A 118 12.35 6.94 18.58
C GLU A 118 12.50 8.36 19.16
N HIS A 119 13.58 9.07 18.81
CA HIS A 119 13.76 10.48 19.19
C HIS A 119 12.76 11.40 18.49
N ARG A 120 12.54 11.20 17.19
CA ARG A 120 11.53 11.96 16.44
C ARG A 120 10.11 11.71 16.95
N LEU A 121 9.78 10.46 17.30
CA LEU A 121 8.51 10.11 17.95
C LEU A 121 8.35 10.79 19.31
N ALA A 122 9.39 10.76 20.15
CA ALA A 122 9.36 11.42 21.45
C ALA A 122 9.21 12.95 21.33
N ALA A 123 9.86 13.56 20.33
CA ALA A 123 9.72 14.99 20.05
C ALA A 123 8.29 15.36 19.61
N ALA A 124 7.68 14.55 18.73
CA ALA A 124 6.27 14.72 18.35
C ALA A 124 5.33 14.53 19.56
N ALA A 125 5.57 13.50 20.39
CA ALA A 125 4.80 13.27 21.60
C ALA A 125 4.87 14.45 22.58
N LYS A 126 6.05 15.07 22.76
CA LYS A 126 6.20 16.27 23.60
C LYS A 126 5.40 17.45 23.06
N ARG A 127 5.44 17.70 21.75
CA ARG A 127 4.64 18.76 21.10
C ARG A 127 3.14 18.51 21.24
N LEU A 128 2.70 17.28 21.05
CA LEU A 128 1.29 16.88 21.22
C LEU A 128 0.81 16.97 22.68
N ARG A 129 1.66 16.62 23.66
CA ARG A 129 1.36 16.87 25.08
C ARG A 129 1.19 18.35 25.38
N LYS A 130 2.07 19.21 24.83
CA LYS A 130 1.97 20.66 24.96
C LYS A 130 0.69 21.21 24.30
N PHE A 131 0.24 20.57 23.22
CA PHE A 131 -1.04 20.89 22.56
C PHE A 131 -2.27 20.50 23.39
N GLY A 132 -2.14 19.50 24.27
CA GLY A 132 -3.19 19.04 25.18
C GLY A 132 -3.59 17.57 24.99
N LEU A 133 -2.94 16.83 24.08
CA LEU A 133 -3.19 15.40 23.90
C LEU A 133 -2.60 14.61 25.07
N GLN A 134 -3.40 13.72 25.66
CA GLN A 134 -2.93 12.83 26.71
C GLN A 134 -2.16 11.67 26.09
N ILE A 135 -0.89 11.53 26.46
CA ILE A 135 0.01 10.51 25.91
C ILE A 135 0.67 9.78 27.07
N LYS A 136 0.57 8.45 27.08
CA LYS A 136 1.26 7.56 28.02
C LYS A 136 1.95 6.43 27.30
N ILE A 137 2.82 5.71 28.02
CA ILE A 137 3.45 4.50 27.50
C ILE A 137 2.77 3.30 28.16
N LYS A 138 2.19 2.42 27.34
CA LYS A 138 1.58 1.16 27.80
C LYS A 138 2.08 0.05 26.89
N GLU A 139 2.50 -1.08 27.47
CA GLU A 139 3.00 -2.23 26.71
C GLU A 139 4.09 -1.83 25.70
N CYS A 140 5.04 -1.01 26.18
CA CYS A 140 6.17 -0.47 25.41
C CYS A 140 5.78 0.45 24.25
N SER A 141 4.51 0.82 24.08
CA SER A 141 4.00 1.65 22.98
C SER A 141 3.38 2.95 23.47
N TYR A 142 3.38 3.98 22.61
CA TYR A 142 2.64 5.21 22.87
C TYR A 142 1.14 4.92 22.79
N VAL A 143 0.39 5.31 23.81
CA VAL A 143 -1.06 5.27 23.85
C VAL A 143 -1.57 6.69 24.04
N THR A 144 -2.47 7.10 23.16
CA THR A 144 -3.11 8.41 23.21
C THR A 144 -4.53 8.27 23.77
N GLU A 145 -4.96 9.28 24.52
CA GLU A 145 -6.31 9.40 25.06
C GLU A 145 -6.86 10.79 24.70
N ASN A 146 -8.18 10.89 24.51
CA ASN A 146 -8.86 12.10 24.05
C ASN A 146 -8.34 12.62 22.69
N ASP A 147 -8.27 11.72 21.69
CA ASP A 147 -7.83 12.05 20.33
C ASP A 147 -8.70 13.13 19.65
N ASP A 148 -9.96 13.29 20.09
CA ASP A 148 -10.92 14.26 19.54
C ASP A 148 -10.40 15.70 19.54
N ILE A 149 -9.58 16.10 20.53
CA ILE A 149 -8.99 17.45 20.57
C ILE A 149 -8.15 17.76 19.33
N VAL A 150 -7.47 16.74 18.80
CA VAL A 150 -6.65 16.87 17.58
C VAL A 150 -7.56 16.98 16.37
N PHE A 151 -8.54 16.09 16.24
CA PHE A 151 -9.44 16.07 15.08
C PHE A 151 -10.27 17.36 14.98
N ASP A 152 -10.78 17.87 16.09
CA ASP A 152 -11.58 19.09 16.12
C ASP A 152 -10.74 20.31 15.76
N ALA A 153 -9.50 20.37 16.23
CA ALA A 153 -8.57 21.43 15.85
C ALA A 153 -8.19 21.39 14.37
N LEU A 154 -7.93 20.20 13.81
CA LEU A 154 -7.65 20.03 12.39
C LEU A 154 -8.82 20.49 11.53
N ILE A 155 -10.05 20.06 11.83
CA ILE A 155 -11.26 20.47 11.13
C ILE A 155 -11.44 22.00 11.23
N LYS A 156 -11.27 22.57 12.42
CA LYS A 156 -11.35 24.01 12.63
C LYS A 156 -10.36 24.76 11.74
N TRP A 157 -9.08 24.41 11.78
CA TRP A 157 -8.05 25.11 11.00
C TRP A 157 -8.19 24.90 9.49
N ILE A 158 -8.63 23.74 9.03
CA ILE A 158 -8.95 23.52 7.61
C ILE A 158 -10.12 24.40 7.18
N ARG A 159 -11.16 24.55 8.01
CA ARG A 159 -12.28 25.46 7.72
C ARG A 159 -11.85 26.93 7.72
N GLU A 160 -10.98 27.33 8.65
CA GLU A 160 -10.38 28.67 8.69
C GLU A 160 -9.51 28.96 7.45
N ALA A 161 -8.78 27.96 6.94
CA ALA A 161 -8.07 28.09 5.67
C ALA A 161 -9.01 28.11 4.45
N GLY A 162 -10.16 27.45 4.57
CA GLY A 162 -11.13 27.19 3.51
C GLY A 162 -10.77 25.92 2.75
N GLY A 163 -11.68 24.93 2.68
CA GLY A 163 -11.35 23.57 2.22
C GLY A 163 -10.73 23.51 0.81
N ARG A 164 -11.29 24.27 -0.15
CA ARG A 164 -10.73 24.36 -1.52
C ARG A 164 -9.36 25.01 -1.57
N ARG A 165 -9.16 26.06 -0.75
CA ARG A 165 -7.90 26.81 -0.68
C ARG A 165 -6.81 25.96 -0.01
N PHE A 166 -7.17 25.27 1.08
CA PHE A 166 -6.33 24.32 1.78
C PHE A 166 -5.86 23.20 0.84
N LEU A 167 -6.79 22.57 0.11
CA LEU A 167 -6.46 21.53 -0.88
C LEU A 167 -5.47 22.03 -1.93
N LYS A 168 -5.70 23.23 -2.47
CA LYS A 168 -4.79 23.85 -3.44
C LYS A 168 -3.39 24.07 -2.85
N MET A 169 -3.31 24.60 -1.63
CA MET A 169 -2.04 24.85 -0.96
C MET A 169 -1.28 23.55 -0.67
N LEU A 170 -2.01 22.49 -0.32
CA LEU A 170 -1.43 21.17 -0.06
C LEU A 170 -0.85 20.55 -1.33
N LEU A 171 -1.64 20.46 -2.41
CA LEU A 171 -1.20 19.85 -3.68
C LEU A 171 -0.08 20.65 -4.35
N ALA A 172 -0.06 21.98 -4.19
CA ALA A 172 1.02 22.82 -4.70
C ALA A 172 2.39 22.58 -4.02
N GLN A 173 2.43 21.88 -2.89
CA GLN A 173 3.68 21.47 -2.22
C GLN A 173 4.19 20.11 -2.69
N MET A 174 3.42 19.38 -3.48
CA MET A 174 3.78 18.05 -3.97
C MET A 174 4.51 18.16 -5.32
N GLU A 175 5.46 17.25 -5.56
CA GLU A 175 6.10 17.13 -6.87
C GLU A 175 5.12 16.49 -7.86
N TYR A 176 4.83 17.19 -8.96
CA TYR A 176 4.01 16.68 -10.05
C TYR A 176 4.89 16.17 -11.20
N LEU A 177 4.65 14.93 -11.62
CA LEU A 177 5.30 14.34 -12.78
C LEU A 177 4.42 14.59 -14.00
N GLU A 178 4.80 15.57 -14.81
CA GLU A 178 4.12 15.89 -16.08
C GLU A 178 4.04 14.69 -17.05
N PRO A 179 5.11 13.89 -17.28
CA PRO A 179 5.05 12.78 -18.24
C PRO A 179 4.04 11.69 -17.87
N GLU A 180 3.97 11.35 -16.58
CA GLU A 180 3.04 10.36 -16.02
C GLU A 180 1.70 10.97 -15.60
N GLY A 181 1.60 12.30 -15.54
CA GLY A 181 0.40 13.04 -15.19
C GLY A 181 -0.07 12.82 -13.76
N ARG A 182 0.84 12.70 -12.78
CA ARG A 182 0.52 12.35 -11.39
C ARG A 182 1.46 12.96 -10.35
N PHE A 183 1.01 13.05 -9.10
CA PHE A 183 1.85 13.49 -7.98
C PHE A 183 2.70 12.35 -7.40
N LEU A 184 3.91 12.68 -6.96
CA LEU A 184 4.74 11.80 -6.16
C LEU A 184 4.38 11.88 -4.67
N THR A 185 4.28 10.70 -4.06
CA THR A 185 4.00 10.49 -2.63
C THR A 185 5.17 9.74 -2.00
N ASP A 186 6.36 10.33 -2.05
CA ASP A 186 7.58 9.67 -1.60
C ASP A 186 7.56 9.45 -0.07
N MET A 187 7.82 8.20 0.36
CA MET A 187 7.75 7.80 1.77
C MET A 187 9.12 7.66 2.46
N ASN A 188 10.11 8.43 2.02
CA ASN A 188 11.55 8.22 2.25
C ASN A 188 12.04 6.86 1.68
N GLY A 189 13.04 6.92 0.81
CA GLY A 189 13.72 5.73 0.31
C GLY A 189 14.78 5.18 1.28
N ASN A 190 15.72 4.42 0.75
CA ASN A 190 16.97 4.10 1.41
C ASN A 190 17.84 5.36 1.44
N THR A 191 18.02 5.93 2.62
CA THR A 191 18.71 7.20 2.82
C THR A 191 19.98 6.94 3.63
N PRO A 192 21.18 7.01 3.02
CA PRO A 192 22.43 6.68 3.71
C PRO A 192 22.69 7.51 4.97
N ASN A 193 22.19 8.75 4.98
CA ASN A 193 22.35 9.68 6.09
C ASN A 193 21.00 9.91 6.80
N PRO A 194 20.86 9.50 8.07
CA PRO A 194 19.62 9.67 8.84
C PRO A 194 19.13 11.13 8.94
N LYS A 195 20.02 12.11 8.77
CA LYS A 195 19.66 13.54 8.78
C LYS A 195 18.77 13.93 7.61
N ASP A 196 18.89 13.23 6.49
CA ASP A 196 18.16 13.54 5.26
C ASP A 196 16.76 12.91 5.26
N VAL A 197 16.41 12.13 6.29
CA VAL A 197 15.07 11.60 6.50
C VAL A 197 14.13 12.75 6.85
N ILE A 198 13.12 12.97 6.01
CA ILE A 198 12.05 13.94 6.25
C ILE A 198 10.87 13.27 6.96
N ILE A 199 10.14 14.02 7.78
CA ILE A 199 8.86 13.52 8.28
C ILE A 199 7.82 13.73 7.18
N VAL A 200 7.22 12.64 6.72
CA VAL A 200 6.27 12.67 5.60
C VAL A 200 4.95 13.28 6.07
N LYS A 201 4.42 14.23 5.29
CA LYS A 201 3.10 14.81 5.55
C LYS A 201 2.02 13.78 5.21
N PRO A 202 0.96 13.65 6.02
CA PRO A 202 -0.10 12.67 5.78
C PRO A 202 -1.04 13.18 4.66
N TYR A 203 -0.57 13.14 3.42
CA TYR A 203 -1.24 13.76 2.26
C TYR A 203 -2.64 13.20 2.03
N ASN A 204 -2.83 11.87 2.00
CA ASN A 204 -4.15 11.27 1.79
C ASN A 204 -5.14 11.72 2.86
N TYR A 205 -4.72 11.70 4.13
CA TYR A 205 -5.54 12.17 5.25
C TYR A 205 -5.97 13.63 5.09
N LEU A 206 -5.00 14.51 4.80
CA LEU A 206 -5.23 15.95 4.68
C LEU A 206 -6.06 16.31 3.45
N VAL A 207 -5.87 15.63 2.32
CA VAL A 207 -6.70 15.77 1.12
C VAL A 207 -8.15 15.41 1.43
N ASN A 208 -8.38 14.24 2.03
CA ASN A 208 -9.73 13.78 2.36
C ASN A 208 -10.42 14.66 3.40
N LEU A 209 -9.68 15.18 4.38
CA LEU A 209 -10.21 16.11 5.39
C LEU A 209 -10.53 17.50 4.80
N ALA A 210 -9.73 17.97 3.83
CA ALA A 210 -10.02 19.19 3.08
C ALA A 210 -11.28 19.05 2.22
N LEU A 211 -11.45 17.89 1.57
CA LEU A 211 -12.64 17.55 0.78
C LEU A 211 -13.89 17.42 1.66
N ALA A 212 -13.79 16.84 2.85
CA ALA A 212 -14.90 16.82 3.83
C ALA A 212 -15.34 18.22 4.30
N ASN A 213 -14.49 19.24 4.10
CA ASN A 213 -14.73 20.63 4.50
C ASN A 213 -14.72 21.59 3.29
N ILE A 214 -14.99 21.08 2.08
CA ILE A 214 -14.80 21.80 0.81
C ILE A 214 -15.58 23.11 0.71
N LYS A 215 -16.75 23.18 1.37
CA LYS A 215 -17.65 24.34 1.35
C LYS A 215 -17.17 25.54 2.17
N ALA A 216 -16.20 25.35 3.05
CA ALA A 216 -15.64 26.44 3.84
C ALA A 216 -14.84 27.39 2.94
N ASP A 217 -15.18 28.68 2.96
CA ASP A 217 -14.51 29.70 2.14
C ASP A 217 -13.21 30.23 2.80
N GLY A 218 -13.08 30.04 4.12
CA GLY A 218 -11.93 30.45 4.91
C GLY A 218 -11.88 31.95 5.22
N GLY A 219 -10.86 32.35 5.97
CA GLY A 219 -10.56 33.74 6.29
C GLY A 219 -9.73 34.45 5.20
N SER A 220 -9.09 35.55 5.60
CA SER A 220 -8.11 36.27 4.79
C SER A 220 -6.94 35.37 4.36
N ASN A 221 -6.14 35.82 3.39
CA ASN A 221 -4.98 35.03 2.93
C ASN A 221 -3.96 34.77 4.06
N SER A 222 -3.73 35.75 4.95
CA SER A 222 -2.78 35.58 6.06
C SER A 222 -3.29 34.57 7.09
N GLU A 223 -4.56 34.67 7.48
CA GLU A 223 -5.19 33.71 8.40
C GLU A 223 -5.20 32.30 7.82
N ALA A 224 -5.51 32.17 6.52
CA ALA A 224 -5.53 30.89 5.85
C ALA A 224 -4.14 30.23 5.82
N THR A 225 -3.07 30.99 5.57
CA THR A 225 -1.70 30.48 5.63
C THR A 225 -1.32 30.00 7.02
N GLN A 226 -1.64 30.78 8.06
CA GLN A 226 -1.36 30.39 9.45
C GLN A 226 -2.14 29.14 9.86
N ALA A 227 -3.43 29.05 9.49
CA ALA A 227 -4.27 27.90 9.78
C ALA A 227 -3.77 26.65 9.03
N PHE A 228 -3.34 26.82 7.77
CA PHE A 228 -2.73 25.77 6.98
C PHE A 228 -1.48 25.20 7.67
N GLU A 229 -0.52 26.05 8.04
CA GLU A 229 0.72 25.62 8.70
C GLU A 229 0.47 24.87 10.01
N LYS A 230 -0.46 25.38 10.84
CA LYS A 230 -0.87 24.73 12.10
C LYS A 230 -1.46 23.35 11.85
N ALA A 231 -2.36 23.21 10.86
CA ALA A 231 -2.98 21.94 10.52
C ALA A 231 -1.97 20.92 9.98
N ILE A 232 -1.06 21.34 9.08
CA ILE A 232 0.00 20.47 8.57
C ILE A 232 0.89 19.98 9.72
N SER A 233 1.37 20.87 10.58
CA SER A 233 2.23 20.50 11.70
C SER A 233 1.54 19.53 12.66
N LEU A 234 0.29 19.81 13.05
CA LEU A 234 -0.46 18.97 13.98
C LEU A 234 -0.77 17.59 13.40
N ALA A 235 -1.24 17.53 12.14
CA ALA A 235 -1.54 16.26 11.48
C ALA A 235 -0.27 15.42 11.29
N THR A 236 0.85 16.06 10.94
CA THR A 236 2.13 15.38 10.76
C THR A 236 2.63 14.77 12.07
N ASP A 237 2.64 15.54 13.17
CA ASP A 237 3.03 15.02 14.49
C ASP A 237 2.09 13.92 14.98
N TYR A 238 0.78 14.10 14.80
CA TYR A 238 -0.23 13.13 15.23
C TYR A 238 -0.10 11.80 14.48
N CYS A 239 -0.05 11.84 13.14
CA CYS A 239 0.08 10.64 12.32
C CYS A 239 1.43 9.96 12.55
N LEU A 240 2.52 10.72 12.70
CA LEU A 240 3.83 10.17 13.03
C LEU A 240 3.80 9.37 14.33
N LEU A 241 3.17 9.91 15.38
CA LEU A 241 3.10 9.26 16.69
C LEU A 241 2.13 8.07 16.71
N LYS A 242 0.90 8.27 16.22
CA LYS A 242 -0.20 7.29 16.30
C LYS A 242 0.01 6.13 15.35
N TYR A 243 0.57 6.41 14.16
CA TYR A 243 0.79 5.45 13.09
C TYR A 243 2.24 5.53 12.61
N PRO A 244 3.22 4.99 13.39
CA PRO A 244 4.65 5.16 13.13
C PRO A 244 5.15 4.24 11.99
N VAL A 245 4.47 4.28 10.85
CA VAL A 245 4.65 3.39 9.69
C VAL A 245 5.53 4.00 8.59
N GLN A 246 5.82 5.31 8.62
CA GLN A 246 6.73 5.92 7.63
C GLN A 246 8.11 5.25 7.64
N ASN A 247 8.81 5.25 6.50
CA ASN A 247 10.19 4.80 6.45
C ASN A 247 11.12 5.89 7.03
N PHE A 248 12.13 5.45 7.77
CA PHE A 248 13.16 6.32 8.36
C PHE A 248 14.52 6.06 7.72
N GLY A 249 14.56 6.08 6.39
CA GLY A 249 15.81 5.94 5.62
C GLY A 249 16.35 4.51 5.55
N ASN A 250 15.64 3.51 6.07
CA ASN A 250 16.10 2.13 6.16
C ASN A 250 15.00 1.14 5.72
N VAL A 251 15.02 0.82 4.44
CA VAL A 251 14.11 -0.12 3.76
C VAL A 251 14.19 -1.54 4.36
N TRP A 252 15.33 -1.89 4.96
CA TRP A 252 15.54 -3.19 5.57
C TRP A 252 14.62 -3.44 6.76
N ASN A 253 14.12 -2.39 7.41
CA ASN A 253 13.16 -2.51 8.50
C ASN A 253 11.85 -3.18 8.04
N ASP A 254 11.33 -2.82 6.87
CA ASP A 254 10.13 -3.46 6.34
C ASP A 254 10.41 -4.83 5.74
N LEU A 255 11.58 -4.99 5.11
CA LEU A 255 11.97 -6.28 4.52
C LEU A 255 12.11 -7.37 5.60
N PHE A 256 12.73 -7.04 6.74
CA PHE A 256 12.95 -7.99 7.84
C PHE A 256 11.85 -7.96 8.91
N HIS A 257 11.10 -6.86 9.04
CA HIS A 257 9.91 -6.67 9.88
C HIS A 257 9.97 -7.31 11.29
N ARG A 258 11.13 -7.26 11.95
CA ARG A 258 11.44 -8.11 13.11
C ARG A 258 10.69 -7.77 14.40
N ASP A 259 10.21 -6.54 14.52
CA ASP A 259 9.46 -6.07 15.68
C ASP A 259 7.94 -6.21 15.50
N ARG A 260 7.47 -6.94 14.49
CA ARG A 260 6.06 -7.18 14.19
C ARG A 260 5.84 -8.52 13.52
N ASP A 261 4.62 -9.04 13.55
CA ASP A 261 4.26 -10.23 12.78
C ASP A 261 3.84 -9.90 11.34
N THR A 262 3.59 -10.94 10.55
CA THR A 262 3.20 -10.85 9.14
C THR A 262 1.92 -10.03 8.93
N VAL A 263 0.92 -10.17 9.81
CA VAL A 263 -0.37 -9.48 9.69
C VAL A 263 -0.21 -8.01 10.05
N GLU A 264 0.54 -7.72 11.12
CA GLU A 264 0.92 -6.37 11.51
C GLU A 264 1.73 -5.67 10.39
N LEU A 265 2.66 -6.37 9.73
CA LEU A 265 3.40 -5.85 8.57
C LEU A 265 2.45 -5.43 7.45
N PHE A 266 1.51 -6.31 7.05
CA PHE A 266 0.59 -5.99 5.96
C PHE A 266 -0.30 -4.80 6.31
N ARG A 267 -0.78 -4.73 7.56
CA ARG A 267 -1.53 -3.58 8.06
C ARG A 267 -0.70 -2.29 8.01
N ASP A 268 0.55 -2.31 8.46
CA ASP A 268 1.43 -1.16 8.42
C ASP A 268 1.69 -0.68 6.97
N LEU A 269 1.85 -1.60 6.02
CA LEU A 269 1.99 -1.27 4.59
C LEU A 269 0.73 -0.64 4.01
N VAL A 270 -0.46 -1.07 4.44
CA VAL A 270 -1.74 -0.45 4.05
C VAL A 270 -1.91 0.93 4.70
N TYR A 271 -1.49 1.11 5.95
CA TYR A 271 -1.48 2.42 6.61
C TYR A 271 -0.56 3.42 5.91
N LYS A 272 0.59 2.97 5.40
CA LYS A 272 1.47 3.83 4.62
C LYS A 272 0.73 4.47 3.44
N GLU A 273 0.01 3.67 2.67
CA GLU A 273 -0.80 4.16 1.55
C GLU A 273 -1.97 5.04 2.03
N SER A 274 -2.74 4.55 2.99
CA SER A 274 -3.99 5.21 3.44
C SER A 274 -3.73 6.55 4.14
N ILE A 275 -2.54 6.75 4.73
CA ILE A 275 -2.19 7.98 5.44
C ILE A 275 -1.36 8.93 4.56
N PHE A 276 -0.32 8.42 3.89
CA PHE A 276 0.69 9.24 3.21
C PHE A 276 0.62 9.17 1.68
N GLY A 277 -0.08 8.18 1.12
CA GLY A 277 -0.30 8.04 -0.31
C GLY A 277 -1.25 9.09 -0.88
N LEU A 278 -1.78 8.80 -2.07
CA LEU A 278 -2.81 9.60 -2.70
C LEU A 278 -3.55 8.75 -3.71
N THR A 279 -4.86 8.55 -3.52
CA THR A 279 -5.71 7.90 -4.52
C THR A 279 -5.78 8.79 -5.76
N GLN A 280 -5.14 8.39 -6.85
CA GLN A 280 -5.00 9.21 -8.06
C GLN A 280 -4.77 8.38 -9.33
N HIS A 281 -5.19 8.93 -10.47
CA HIS A 281 -4.93 8.39 -11.81
C HIS A 281 -4.61 9.49 -12.82
N SER A 282 -3.80 9.15 -13.81
CA SER A 282 -3.53 10.07 -14.92
C SER A 282 -4.78 10.28 -15.79
N VAL A 283 -4.84 11.46 -16.40
CA VAL A 283 -5.89 11.82 -17.36
C VAL A 283 -5.87 10.90 -18.56
N TRP A 284 -4.67 10.59 -19.06
CA TRP A 284 -4.48 9.70 -20.20
C TRP A 284 -5.06 8.32 -19.92
N PHE A 285 -4.72 7.70 -18.78
CA PHE A 285 -5.19 6.37 -18.44
C PHE A 285 -6.72 6.34 -18.29
N THR A 286 -7.26 7.30 -17.55
CA THR A 286 -8.71 7.42 -17.33
C THR A 286 -9.45 7.58 -18.66
N LYS A 287 -9.00 8.50 -19.51
CA LYS A 287 -9.63 8.76 -20.81
C LYS A 287 -9.62 7.51 -21.67
N MET A 288 -8.44 6.90 -21.82
CA MET A 288 -8.24 5.68 -22.59
C MET A 288 -9.23 4.58 -22.17
N PHE A 289 -9.33 4.28 -20.87
CA PHE A 289 -10.18 3.20 -20.40
C PHE A 289 -11.68 3.55 -20.42
N CYS A 290 -12.06 4.75 -19.99
CA CYS A 290 -13.46 5.19 -20.02
C CYS A 290 -14.02 5.22 -21.44
N GLU A 291 -13.24 5.67 -22.42
CA GLU A 291 -13.67 5.68 -23.83
C GLU A 291 -13.88 4.25 -24.36
N ARG A 292 -13.03 3.29 -23.98
CA ARG A 292 -13.24 1.88 -24.34
C ARG A 292 -14.52 1.31 -23.75
N VAL A 293 -14.80 1.61 -22.48
CA VAL A 293 -16.03 1.20 -21.80
C VAL A 293 -17.25 1.83 -22.48
N LEU A 294 -17.23 3.14 -22.74
CA LEU A 294 -18.33 3.82 -23.44
C LEU A 294 -18.60 3.21 -24.82
N LYS A 295 -17.54 2.93 -25.60
CA LYS A 295 -17.66 2.24 -26.89
C LYS A 295 -18.27 0.85 -26.74
N TYR A 296 -17.81 0.06 -25.76
CA TYR A 296 -18.41 -1.25 -25.47
C TYR A 296 -19.91 -1.15 -25.17
N MET A 297 -20.33 -0.16 -24.38
CA MET A 297 -21.75 0.04 -24.07
C MET A 297 -22.57 0.40 -25.31
N GLN A 298 -22.00 1.19 -26.23
CA GLN A 298 -22.63 1.55 -27.51
C GLN A 298 -22.76 0.32 -28.43
N ASP A 299 -21.67 -0.44 -28.58
CA ASP A 299 -21.61 -1.62 -29.46
C ASP A 299 -22.57 -2.73 -29.00
N THR A 300 -22.70 -2.90 -27.68
CA THR A 300 -23.66 -3.85 -27.07
C THR A 300 -25.10 -3.32 -27.01
N LYS A 301 -25.35 -2.13 -27.58
CA LYS A 301 -26.66 -1.45 -27.59
C LYS A 301 -27.30 -1.39 -26.21
N ARG A 302 -26.47 -1.19 -25.19
CA ARG A 302 -26.92 -1.09 -23.81
C ARG A 302 -27.79 0.15 -23.69
N LYS A 303 -29.03 -0.03 -23.25
CA LYS A 303 -29.91 1.10 -22.97
C LYS A 303 -29.66 1.53 -21.54
N VAL A 304 -29.51 2.83 -21.38
CA VAL A 304 -29.52 3.48 -20.08
C VAL A 304 -30.81 4.27 -20.05
N ASP A 305 -31.65 4.06 -19.04
CA ASP A 305 -32.85 4.87 -18.80
C ASP A 305 -32.48 6.25 -18.23
N CYS A 306 -31.54 6.91 -18.91
CA CYS A 306 -31.10 8.26 -18.64
C CYS A 306 -31.55 9.15 -19.81
N LYS A 307 -31.87 10.41 -19.50
CA LYS A 307 -32.26 11.41 -20.50
C LYS A 307 -31.08 11.89 -21.38
N TYR A 308 -29.90 11.29 -21.23
CA TYR A 308 -28.67 11.58 -21.97
C TYR A 308 -28.06 10.30 -22.54
N SER A 309 -27.27 10.41 -23.60
CA SER A 309 -26.60 9.27 -24.24
C SER A 309 -25.19 9.02 -23.68
N PHE A 310 -24.61 7.85 -23.97
CA PHE A 310 -23.18 7.61 -23.68
C PHE A 310 -22.24 8.59 -24.43
N GLU A 311 -22.68 9.09 -25.58
CA GLU A 311 -21.95 10.14 -26.30
C GLU A 311 -21.99 11.48 -25.52
N ASP A 312 -23.14 11.84 -24.94
CA ASP A 312 -23.25 12.99 -24.05
C ASP A 312 -22.32 12.88 -22.84
N TYR A 313 -22.25 11.69 -22.25
CA TYR A 313 -21.33 11.38 -21.16
C TYR A 313 -19.88 11.63 -21.57
N GLY A 314 -19.46 11.06 -22.71
CA GLY A 314 -18.13 11.25 -23.27
C GLY A 314 -17.80 12.70 -23.60
N ARG A 315 -18.77 13.48 -24.10
CA ARG A 315 -18.61 14.92 -24.37
C ARG A 315 -18.37 15.72 -23.09
N LEU A 316 -19.15 15.49 -22.04
CA LEU A 316 -18.94 16.16 -20.75
C LEU A 316 -17.60 15.76 -20.14
N MET A 317 -17.27 14.46 -20.11
CA MET A 317 -16.00 13.95 -19.60
C MET A 317 -14.81 14.63 -20.27
N ASN A 318 -14.79 14.62 -21.61
CA ASN A 318 -13.68 15.20 -22.38
C ASN A 318 -13.56 16.71 -22.16
N TYR A 319 -14.68 17.44 -22.08
CA TYR A 319 -14.66 18.86 -21.73
C TYR A 319 -14.07 19.09 -20.34
N VAL A 320 -14.56 18.40 -19.31
CA VAL A 320 -14.09 18.59 -17.93
C VAL A 320 -12.61 18.24 -17.78
N LEU A 321 -12.17 17.09 -18.32
CA LEU A 321 -10.77 16.68 -18.27
C LEU A 321 -9.85 17.68 -18.99
N SER A 322 -10.33 18.40 -20.00
CA SER A 322 -9.55 19.43 -20.71
C SER A 322 -9.39 20.75 -19.96
N VAL A 323 -10.27 21.04 -18.98
CA VAL A 323 -10.25 22.31 -18.21
C VAL A 323 -9.88 22.13 -16.74
N ALA A 324 -9.91 20.89 -16.24
CA ALA A 324 -9.51 20.56 -14.88
C ALA A 324 -8.00 20.81 -14.68
N ASP A 325 -7.63 21.08 -13.44
CA ASP A 325 -6.28 21.50 -13.05
C ASP A 325 -5.69 20.47 -12.08
N ALA A 326 -4.38 20.26 -12.11
CA ALA A 326 -3.75 19.26 -11.24
C ALA A 326 -3.80 19.63 -9.76
N VAL A 327 -3.75 20.92 -9.41
CA VAL A 327 -3.60 21.37 -8.02
C VAL A 327 -4.86 21.99 -7.43
N LYS A 328 -5.86 22.37 -8.24
CA LYS A 328 -7.04 23.09 -7.71
C LYS A 328 -8.37 22.59 -8.28
N CYS A 329 -9.44 22.79 -7.51
CA CYS A 329 -10.80 22.66 -8.02
C CYS A 329 -11.10 23.78 -9.02
N VAL A 330 -11.69 23.42 -10.17
CA VAL A 330 -12.02 24.38 -11.25
C VAL A 330 -13.53 24.58 -11.33
N GLU A 331 -13.99 25.83 -11.24
CA GLU A 331 -15.42 26.16 -11.37
C GLU A 331 -15.90 25.94 -12.82
N LEU A 332 -16.93 25.11 -12.99
CA LEU A 332 -17.56 24.88 -14.28
C LEU A 332 -18.72 25.87 -14.47
N ARG A 333 -18.54 26.81 -15.40
CA ARG A 333 -19.55 27.84 -15.68
C ARG A 333 -20.72 27.26 -16.49
N LYS A 334 -21.95 27.54 -16.07
CA LYS A 334 -23.19 27.07 -16.72
C LYS A 334 -23.25 27.36 -18.21
N ASN A 335 -22.81 28.55 -18.65
CA ASN A 335 -22.79 28.90 -20.06
C ASN A 335 -21.88 27.99 -20.90
N LYS A 336 -20.74 27.55 -20.37
CA LYS A 336 -19.83 26.62 -21.05
C LYS A 336 -20.39 25.21 -21.09
N LEU A 337 -21.07 24.77 -20.04
CA LEU A 337 -21.78 23.48 -20.00
C LEU A 337 -22.92 23.44 -21.03
N ASN A 338 -23.70 24.51 -21.15
CA ASN A 338 -24.77 24.62 -22.15
C ASN A 338 -24.24 24.55 -23.59
N ASN A 339 -23.06 25.09 -23.84
CA ASN A 339 -22.42 25.05 -25.17
C ASN A 339 -22.03 23.63 -25.62
N LEU A 340 -22.08 22.62 -24.75
CA LEU A 340 -21.85 21.22 -25.12
C LEU A 340 -23.03 20.64 -25.93
N GLY A 341 -24.19 21.30 -25.94
CA GLY A 341 -25.37 20.83 -26.68
C GLY A 341 -25.97 19.54 -26.10
N ILE A 342 -25.76 19.27 -24.81
CA ILE A 342 -26.31 18.10 -24.11
C ILE A 342 -27.70 18.48 -23.59
N LYS A 343 -28.75 17.84 -24.11
CA LYS A 343 -30.15 18.17 -23.78
C LYS A 343 -30.47 18.00 -22.29
N ALA A 344 -29.94 16.95 -21.67
CA ALA A 344 -30.16 16.62 -20.25
C ALA A 344 -28.91 16.82 -19.39
N VAL A 345 -28.18 17.92 -19.62
CA VAL A 345 -26.89 18.19 -18.95
C VAL A 345 -27.01 18.23 -17.43
N GLU A 346 -28.11 18.74 -16.88
CA GLU A 346 -28.35 18.78 -15.43
C GLU A 346 -28.50 17.38 -14.83
N GLN A 347 -29.19 16.45 -15.52
CA GLN A 347 -29.29 15.06 -15.07
C GLN A 347 -27.92 14.39 -15.09
N LEU A 348 -27.16 14.57 -16.18
CA LEU A 348 -25.82 14.04 -16.29
C LEU A 348 -24.90 14.57 -15.18
N ILE A 349 -24.96 15.88 -14.89
CA ILE A 349 -24.22 16.49 -13.78
C ILE A 349 -24.64 15.90 -12.43
N ASN A 350 -25.91 15.61 -12.19
CA ASN A 350 -26.35 14.96 -10.95
C ASN A 350 -25.72 13.58 -10.79
N ASP A 351 -25.60 12.83 -11.88
CA ASP A 351 -25.03 11.49 -11.87
C ASP A 351 -23.52 11.51 -11.63
N VAL A 352 -22.81 12.53 -12.12
CA VAL A 352 -21.34 12.66 -11.98
C VAL A 352 -20.87 13.68 -10.92
N ALA A 353 -21.76 14.30 -10.16
CA ALA A 353 -21.41 15.21 -9.07
C ALA A 353 -21.82 14.68 -7.68
N THR A 354 -20.98 14.95 -6.68
CA THR A 354 -21.29 14.73 -5.26
C THR A 354 -21.65 16.05 -4.61
N ASP A 355 -22.72 16.08 -3.82
CA ASP A 355 -23.10 17.25 -3.02
C ASP A 355 -22.18 17.41 -1.79
N ASP A 356 -21.91 18.66 -1.40
CA ASP A 356 -20.96 19.00 -0.33
C ASP A 356 -21.36 18.52 1.07
N ASP A 357 -22.62 18.15 1.29
CA ASP A 357 -23.13 17.59 2.54
C ASP A 357 -22.98 16.06 2.63
N ILE A 358 -22.61 15.43 1.50
CA ILE A 358 -22.36 13.99 1.36
C ILE A 358 -20.87 13.72 1.17
N LEU A 359 -20.13 14.63 0.53
CA LEU A 359 -18.71 14.47 0.23
C LEU A 359 -17.89 14.22 1.51
N ASN A 360 -17.25 13.05 1.58
CA ASN A 360 -16.46 12.56 2.72
C ASN A 360 -17.16 12.79 4.08
N LYS A 361 -18.49 12.68 4.13
CA LYS A 361 -19.27 13.00 5.32
C LYS A 361 -18.85 12.15 6.51
N GLY A 362 -18.39 12.82 7.57
CA GLY A 362 -17.96 12.18 8.81
C GLY A 362 -16.53 11.63 8.78
N PHE A 363 -15.75 11.89 7.74
CA PHE A 363 -14.31 11.60 7.73
C PHE A 363 -13.59 12.50 8.73
N ARG A 364 -13.02 11.91 9.79
CA ARG A 364 -12.28 12.63 10.85
C ARG A 364 -10.89 12.06 11.07
N THR A 365 -10.72 10.75 10.96
CA THR A 365 -9.46 10.05 11.20
C THR A 365 -8.79 9.60 9.89
N PRO A 366 -7.46 9.39 9.89
CA PRO A 366 -6.76 8.85 8.72
C PRO A 366 -7.22 7.46 8.27
N LEU A 367 -7.98 6.74 9.10
CA LEU A 367 -8.45 5.38 8.82
C LEU A 367 -9.96 5.31 8.54
N ASP A 368 -10.64 6.47 8.39
CA ASP A 368 -12.07 6.53 8.05
C ASP A 368 -12.33 6.27 6.55
N GLU A 369 -11.60 5.34 5.93
CA GLU A 369 -11.64 5.04 4.50
C GLU A 369 -13.04 4.58 4.02
N GLU A 370 -13.86 4.03 4.92
CA GLU A 370 -15.27 3.74 4.61
C GLU A 370 -16.12 5.01 4.37
N LYS A 371 -15.69 6.17 4.87
CA LYS A 371 -16.34 7.48 4.66
C LYS A 371 -15.82 8.20 3.42
N GLU A 372 -14.69 7.78 2.86
CA GLU A 372 -14.16 8.38 1.63
C GLU A 372 -15.09 8.07 0.44
N ASN A 373 -15.55 9.11 -0.25
CA ASN A 373 -16.35 8.99 -1.47
C ASN A 373 -15.96 10.00 -2.55
N ALA A 374 -14.94 10.84 -2.30
CA ALA A 374 -14.49 11.85 -3.25
C ALA A 374 -14.06 11.27 -4.60
N PHE A 375 -13.48 10.07 -4.59
CA PHE A 375 -13.01 9.39 -5.79
C PHE A 375 -14.13 8.72 -6.62
N ASN A 376 -15.36 8.64 -6.09
CA ASN A 376 -16.48 7.99 -6.78
C ASN A 376 -17.07 8.85 -7.90
N LYS A 377 -16.86 10.17 -7.87
CA LYS A 377 -17.44 11.11 -8.82
C LYS A 377 -16.45 12.25 -9.12
N PRO A 378 -16.34 12.69 -10.37
CA PRO A 378 -15.33 13.68 -10.79
C PRO A 378 -15.68 15.13 -10.40
N LEU A 379 -16.96 15.41 -10.12
CA LEU A 379 -17.46 16.75 -9.84
C LEU A 379 -17.99 16.88 -8.41
N ILE A 380 -17.99 18.11 -7.91
CA ILE A 380 -18.59 18.49 -6.63
C ILE A 380 -19.56 19.65 -6.83
N LYS A 381 -20.69 19.60 -6.16
CA LYS A 381 -21.58 20.76 -5.99
C LYS A 381 -21.35 21.37 -4.62
N ALA A 382 -20.88 22.62 -4.60
CA ALA A 382 -20.63 23.36 -3.36
C ALA A 382 -21.04 24.82 -3.53
N ASN A 383 -21.70 25.38 -2.52
CA ASN A 383 -22.14 26.79 -2.50
C ASN A 383 -22.93 27.20 -3.78
N GLY A 384 -23.81 26.32 -4.26
CA GLY A 384 -24.65 26.55 -5.46
C GLY A 384 -23.90 26.53 -6.79
N LYS A 385 -22.63 26.10 -6.80
CA LYS A 385 -21.75 26.04 -7.97
C LYS A 385 -21.24 24.63 -8.19
N ILE A 386 -20.75 24.36 -9.39
CA ILE A 386 -20.19 23.07 -9.78
C ILE A 386 -18.68 23.23 -9.96
N TYR A 387 -17.93 22.33 -9.35
CA TYR A 387 -16.48 22.29 -9.40
C TYR A 387 -16.00 20.95 -9.94
N ALA A 388 -15.06 20.97 -10.88
CA ALA A 388 -14.23 19.81 -11.15
C ALA A 388 -13.22 19.65 -10.01
N LEU A 389 -13.02 18.42 -9.54
CA LEU A 389 -11.93 18.07 -8.63
C LEU A 389 -10.56 18.32 -9.30
N PRO A 390 -9.47 18.43 -8.50
CA PRO A 390 -8.13 18.36 -9.06
C PRO A 390 -8.00 17.10 -9.92
N VAL A 391 -7.47 17.24 -11.14
CA VAL A 391 -7.73 16.29 -12.21
C VAL A 391 -7.22 14.88 -11.89
N THR A 392 -6.10 14.76 -11.19
CA THR A 392 -5.53 13.46 -10.80
C THR A 392 -6.34 12.72 -9.75
N ILE A 393 -7.04 13.45 -8.89
CA ILE A 393 -7.90 12.87 -7.83
C ILE A 393 -9.28 12.53 -8.42
N GLY A 394 -9.82 13.41 -9.26
CA GLY A 394 -11.19 13.27 -9.78
C GLY A 394 -11.33 12.43 -11.04
N SER A 395 -10.26 12.18 -11.80
CA SER A 395 -10.30 11.56 -13.12
C SER A 395 -11.03 10.21 -13.11
N TRP A 396 -10.61 9.28 -12.26
CA TRP A 396 -11.22 7.95 -12.19
C TRP A 396 -12.68 7.96 -11.74
N GLY A 397 -13.14 9.03 -11.11
CA GLY A 397 -14.56 9.22 -10.80
C GLY A 397 -15.46 9.14 -12.05
N TRP A 398 -14.94 9.43 -13.25
CA TRP A 398 -15.67 9.20 -14.50
C TRP A 398 -15.98 7.73 -14.75
N PHE A 399 -15.07 6.81 -14.42
CA PHE A 399 -15.33 5.38 -14.53
C PHE A 399 -16.33 4.94 -13.45
N GLU A 400 -16.10 5.31 -12.18
CA GLU A 400 -16.96 4.89 -11.07
C GLU A 400 -18.40 5.41 -11.20
N ALA A 401 -18.59 6.66 -11.62
CA ALA A 401 -19.90 7.23 -11.85
C ALA A 401 -20.63 6.51 -13.01
N LEU A 402 -19.92 6.24 -14.13
CA LEU A 402 -20.47 5.48 -15.25
C LEU A 402 -20.92 4.08 -14.81
N MET A 403 -20.05 3.36 -14.10
CA MET A 403 -20.36 2.03 -13.58
C MET A 403 -21.52 2.05 -12.58
N THR A 404 -21.64 3.09 -11.77
CA THR A 404 -22.75 3.25 -10.82
C THR A 404 -24.08 3.43 -11.53
N VAL A 405 -24.14 4.29 -12.55
CA VAL A 405 -25.34 4.51 -13.37
C VAL A 405 -25.79 3.19 -14.01
N VAL A 406 -24.85 2.47 -14.61
CA VAL A 406 -25.12 1.21 -15.31
C VAL A 406 -25.56 0.10 -14.35
N ARG A 407 -24.86 -0.09 -13.22
CA ARG A 407 -25.22 -1.10 -12.20
C ARG A 407 -26.60 -0.88 -11.59
N ASN A 408 -26.98 0.38 -11.34
CA ASN A 408 -28.26 0.68 -10.70
C ASN A 408 -29.45 0.27 -11.58
N GLN A 409 -29.30 0.37 -12.90
CA GLN A 409 -30.33 -0.05 -13.85
C GLN A 409 -30.36 -1.57 -14.03
N GLU A 410 -29.21 -2.25 -14.05
CA GLU A 410 -29.18 -3.71 -14.18
C GLU A 410 -29.77 -4.46 -12.99
N LYS A 411 -29.73 -3.88 -11.79
CA LYS A 411 -30.42 -4.43 -10.62
C LYS A 411 -31.93 -4.56 -10.84
N GLU A 412 -32.49 -3.77 -11.76
CA GLU A 412 -33.90 -3.82 -12.13
C GLU A 412 -34.17 -4.88 -13.21
N ASP A 413 -33.18 -5.19 -14.05
CA ASP A 413 -33.29 -6.08 -15.22
C ASP A 413 -32.86 -7.55 -14.99
N ASN A 414 -32.23 -7.91 -13.86
CA ASN A 414 -31.86 -9.27 -13.40
C ASN A 414 -31.08 -10.20 -14.38
N GLN A 415 -30.75 -9.78 -15.60
CA GLN A 415 -30.15 -10.61 -16.64
C GLN A 415 -28.72 -10.24 -17.03
N LYS A 416 -28.20 -9.10 -16.58
CA LYS A 416 -26.87 -8.60 -16.98
C LYS A 416 -26.00 -8.35 -15.75
N ASP A 417 -24.71 -8.61 -15.91
CA ASP A 417 -23.69 -8.46 -14.88
C ASP A 417 -22.49 -7.71 -15.48
N ILE A 418 -22.63 -6.39 -15.57
CA ILE A 418 -21.57 -5.51 -16.10
C ILE A 418 -20.24 -5.70 -15.38
N ASP A 419 -20.27 -6.13 -14.12
CA ASP A 419 -19.06 -6.31 -13.36
C ASP A 419 -18.19 -7.45 -13.90
N LYS A 420 -18.81 -8.54 -14.38
CA LYS A 420 -18.09 -9.61 -15.09
C LYS A 420 -17.66 -9.17 -16.50
N GLU A 421 -18.54 -8.49 -17.22
CA GLU A 421 -18.28 -8.01 -18.58
C GLU A 421 -17.07 -7.05 -18.63
N VAL A 422 -16.99 -6.12 -17.67
CA VAL A 422 -15.85 -5.20 -17.57
C VAL A 422 -14.55 -5.92 -17.18
N GLY A 423 -14.64 -7.00 -16.40
CA GLY A 423 -13.49 -7.85 -16.13
C GLY A 423 -12.89 -8.37 -17.44
N LYS A 424 -13.72 -9.01 -18.26
CA LYS A 424 -13.31 -9.50 -19.58
C LYS A 424 -12.85 -8.38 -20.52
N LEU A 425 -13.52 -7.23 -20.48
CA LEU A 425 -13.15 -6.07 -21.30
C LEU A 425 -11.73 -5.57 -21.00
N ILE A 426 -11.27 -5.63 -19.74
CA ILE A 426 -9.89 -5.25 -19.40
C ILE A 426 -8.90 -6.18 -20.11
N GLU A 427 -9.17 -7.48 -20.12
CA GLU A 427 -8.31 -8.48 -20.74
C GLU A 427 -8.22 -8.28 -22.25
N ASP A 428 -9.39 -8.17 -22.90
CA ASP A 428 -9.50 -7.91 -24.33
C ASP A 428 -8.80 -6.59 -24.70
N TYR A 429 -8.92 -5.56 -23.86
CA TYR A 429 -8.31 -4.26 -24.13
C TYR A 429 -6.78 -4.26 -24.02
N ILE A 430 -6.21 -5.03 -23.08
CA ILE A 430 -4.76 -5.21 -23.02
C ILE A 430 -4.26 -5.83 -24.33
N LYS A 431 -4.94 -6.89 -24.81
CA LYS A 431 -4.62 -7.57 -26.08
C LYS A 431 -4.68 -6.60 -27.26
N GLU A 432 -5.77 -5.82 -27.38
CA GLU A 432 -5.91 -4.76 -28.40
C GLU A 432 -4.72 -3.77 -28.36
N LYS A 433 -4.30 -3.34 -27.17
CA LYS A 433 -3.17 -2.40 -27.01
C LYS A 433 -1.82 -3.00 -27.36
N LEU A 434 -1.63 -4.30 -27.15
CA LEU A 434 -0.44 -5.01 -27.61
C LEU A 434 -0.43 -5.13 -29.13
N ASP A 435 -1.56 -5.43 -29.74
CA ASP A 435 -1.71 -5.54 -31.21
C ASP A 435 -1.44 -4.20 -31.91
N GLU A 436 -1.98 -3.10 -31.38
CA GLU A 436 -1.69 -1.73 -31.87
C GLU A 436 -0.19 -1.39 -31.88
N LYS A 437 0.60 -2.06 -31.02
CA LYS A 437 2.04 -1.90 -30.88
C LYS A 437 2.85 -2.97 -31.61
N GLY A 438 2.19 -3.90 -32.31
CA GLY A 438 2.84 -5.05 -32.95
C GLY A 438 3.50 -6.01 -31.96
N ILE A 439 3.04 -6.02 -30.70
CA ILE A 439 3.53 -6.94 -29.67
C ILE A 439 2.70 -8.22 -29.77
N THR A 440 3.34 -9.31 -30.17
CA THR A 440 2.66 -10.59 -30.35
C THR A 440 2.40 -11.25 -29.00
N HIS A 441 1.26 -11.92 -28.90
CA HIS A 441 0.82 -12.54 -27.67
C HIS A 441 -0.07 -13.76 -27.96
N CYS A 442 -0.26 -14.60 -26.95
CA CYS A 442 -1.21 -15.70 -26.97
C CYS A 442 -1.93 -15.83 -25.63
N SER A 443 -3.03 -16.59 -25.60
CA SER A 443 -3.81 -16.88 -24.40
C SER A 443 -4.59 -18.16 -24.63
N GLY A 444 -4.99 -18.84 -23.57
CA GLY A 444 -5.84 -20.01 -23.72
C GLY A 444 -5.89 -20.90 -22.50
N THR A 445 -6.63 -21.99 -22.64
CA THR A 445 -6.71 -23.06 -21.64
C THR A 445 -5.83 -24.23 -22.02
N TYR A 446 -5.46 -25.04 -21.04
CA TYR A 446 -4.71 -26.27 -21.30
C TYR A 446 -5.36 -27.46 -20.55
N PRO A 447 -5.48 -28.62 -21.23
CA PRO A 447 -6.23 -29.78 -20.73
C PRO A 447 -5.46 -30.58 -19.66
N PRO A 448 -6.06 -31.64 -19.08
CA PRO A 448 -5.44 -32.48 -18.06
C PRO A 448 -4.04 -33.03 -18.45
N PRO A 449 -3.17 -33.37 -17.48
CA PRO A 449 -3.47 -33.64 -16.07
C PRO A 449 -3.63 -32.41 -15.17
N GLU A 450 -3.03 -31.26 -15.52
CA GLU A 450 -3.19 -30.00 -14.79
C GLU A 450 -4.07 -29.04 -15.58
N LYS A 451 -5.38 -29.05 -15.31
CA LYS A 451 -6.30 -28.12 -15.97
C LYS A 451 -5.99 -26.67 -15.55
N GLY A 452 -5.79 -25.79 -16.52
CA GLY A 452 -5.54 -24.39 -16.26
C GLY A 452 -5.86 -23.46 -17.42
N GLU A 453 -5.61 -22.19 -17.17
CA GLU A 453 -5.82 -21.06 -18.06
C GLU A 453 -4.62 -20.13 -17.91
N ALA A 454 -4.25 -19.48 -19.01
CA ALA A 454 -3.31 -18.38 -19.03
C ALA A 454 -3.98 -17.20 -19.75
N ASP A 455 -4.30 -16.14 -18.99
CA ASP A 455 -5.04 -14.99 -19.49
C ASP A 455 -4.31 -14.30 -20.66
N LEU A 456 -2.98 -14.18 -20.53
CA LEU A 456 -2.11 -13.57 -21.53
C LEU A 456 -0.65 -14.02 -21.36
N VAL A 457 -0.03 -14.41 -22.47
CA VAL A 457 1.38 -14.81 -22.56
C VAL A 457 2.07 -14.01 -23.66
N VAL A 458 3.22 -13.41 -23.35
CA VAL A 458 4.07 -12.69 -24.31
C VAL A 458 5.47 -13.29 -24.33
N GLU A 459 5.92 -13.71 -25.51
CA GLU A 459 7.20 -14.35 -25.71
C GLU A 459 8.27 -13.37 -26.21
N ALA A 460 9.30 -13.15 -25.41
CA ALA A 460 10.49 -12.41 -25.82
C ALA A 460 11.68 -13.36 -25.98
N LYS A 461 12.80 -12.87 -26.54
CA LYS A 461 14.00 -13.71 -26.76
C LYS A 461 14.63 -14.19 -25.45
N LYS A 462 14.57 -13.37 -24.41
CA LYS A 462 15.24 -13.60 -23.11
C LYS A 462 14.29 -13.94 -21.95
N GLY A 463 13.01 -14.16 -22.24
CA GLY A 463 12.01 -14.43 -21.20
C GLY A 463 10.60 -14.61 -21.76
N ILE A 464 9.74 -15.18 -20.95
CA ILE A 464 8.31 -15.36 -21.20
C ILE A 464 7.58 -14.55 -20.13
N MET A 465 6.60 -13.74 -20.50
CA MET A 465 5.79 -12.97 -19.55
C MET A 465 4.43 -13.65 -19.43
N LEU A 466 4.10 -14.14 -18.25
CA LEU A 466 2.82 -14.75 -17.90
C LEU A 466 2.00 -13.73 -17.12
N PHE A 467 0.92 -13.22 -17.71
CA PHE A 467 0.04 -12.26 -17.07
C PHE A 467 -1.21 -12.95 -16.56
N GLU A 468 -1.65 -12.52 -15.38
CA GLU A 468 -2.89 -12.94 -14.77
C GLU A 468 -3.60 -11.72 -14.21
N MET A 469 -4.83 -11.49 -14.68
CA MET A 469 -5.59 -10.28 -14.39
C MET A 469 -6.62 -10.53 -13.28
N LYS A 470 -6.73 -9.60 -12.34
CA LYS A 470 -7.75 -9.60 -11.29
C LYS A 470 -8.42 -8.25 -11.20
N LYS A 471 -9.74 -8.25 -11.27
CA LYS A 471 -10.53 -7.03 -11.02
C LYS A 471 -10.42 -6.53 -9.57
N LYS A 472 -10.05 -7.40 -8.63
CA LYS A 472 -10.09 -7.11 -7.20
C LYS A 472 -9.09 -6.01 -6.81
N SER A 473 -9.52 -5.11 -5.92
CA SER A 473 -8.72 -4.01 -5.34
C SER A 473 -8.82 -4.07 -3.82
N LEU A 474 -7.95 -3.35 -3.09
CA LEU A 474 -8.11 -3.21 -1.64
C LEU A 474 -9.48 -2.60 -1.31
N THR A 475 -10.24 -3.31 -0.47
CA THR A 475 -11.52 -2.81 0.02
C THR A 475 -11.32 -1.64 0.99
N ARG A 476 -12.31 -0.75 1.11
CA ARG A 476 -12.28 0.35 2.08
C ARG A 476 -12.09 -0.14 3.52
N LYS A 477 -12.64 -1.32 3.84
CA LYS A 477 -12.42 -1.99 5.12
C LYS A 477 -10.96 -2.40 5.32
N ALA A 478 -10.32 -2.94 4.28
CA ALA A 478 -8.89 -3.24 4.33
C ALA A 478 -8.06 -1.96 4.52
N LYS A 479 -8.33 -0.91 3.75
CA LYS A 479 -7.67 0.41 3.89
C LYS A 479 -7.84 1.03 5.28
N SER A 480 -8.98 0.79 5.93
CA SER A 480 -9.24 1.19 7.32
C SER A 480 -8.43 0.40 8.37
N GLY A 481 -7.63 -0.59 7.94
CA GLY A 481 -6.81 -1.43 8.83
C GLY A 481 -7.45 -2.73 9.28
N ASN A 482 -8.56 -3.17 8.66
CA ASN A 482 -9.14 -4.47 9.00
C ASN A 482 -8.23 -5.60 8.50
N GLU A 483 -7.50 -6.22 9.42
CA GLU A 483 -6.48 -7.24 9.16
C GLU A 483 -7.01 -8.42 8.33
N PHE A 484 -8.17 -8.98 8.69
CA PHE A 484 -8.78 -10.07 7.93
C PHE A 484 -9.05 -9.66 6.47
N LYS A 485 -9.61 -8.47 6.25
CA LYS A 485 -9.90 -7.98 4.91
C LYS A 485 -8.63 -7.67 4.13
N ILE A 486 -7.57 -7.17 4.76
CA ILE A 486 -6.25 -6.97 4.12
C ILE A 486 -5.71 -8.30 3.59
N VAL A 487 -5.64 -9.33 4.43
CA VAL A 487 -5.10 -10.64 4.02
C VAL A 487 -6.02 -11.31 2.99
N ALA A 488 -7.34 -11.21 3.13
CA ALA A 488 -8.29 -11.75 2.15
C ALA A 488 -8.24 -11.04 0.79
N ASP A 489 -7.95 -9.74 0.77
CA ASP A 489 -7.78 -8.96 -0.46
C ASP A 489 -6.45 -9.29 -1.16
N LEU A 490 -5.37 -9.47 -0.40
CA LEU A 490 -4.10 -9.98 -0.91
C LEU A 490 -4.21 -11.41 -1.46
N LEU A 491 -4.89 -12.31 -0.73
CA LEU A 491 -5.07 -13.70 -1.15
C LEU A 491 -5.81 -13.79 -2.48
N GLY A 492 -6.92 -13.06 -2.62
CA GLY A 492 -7.76 -13.07 -3.83
C GLY A 492 -7.25 -12.19 -4.98
N SER A 493 -6.09 -11.54 -4.83
CA SER A 493 -5.48 -10.71 -5.87
C SER A 493 -4.08 -11.25 -6.17
N LEU A 494 -3.10 -10.98 -5.32
CA LEU A 494 -1.70 -11.37 -5.54
C LEU A 494 -1.49 -12.88 -5.50
N ILE A 495 -1.91 -13.55 -4.44
CA ILE A 495 -1.54 -14.96 -4.20
C ILE A 495 -2.24 -15.89 -5.18
N ASP A 496 -3.54 -15.70 -5.40
CA ASP A 496 -4.29 -16.39 -6.45
C ASP A 496 -3.59 -16.22 -7.80
N SER A 497 -3.34 -14.98 -8.22
CA SER A 497 -2.74 -14.74 -9.52
C SER A 497 -1.35 -15.36 -9.69
N GLN A 498 -0.49 -15.19 -8.69
CA GLN A 498 0.86 -15.78 -8.72
C GLN A 498 0.80 -17.30 -8.78
N ALA A 499 -0.08 -17.94 -8.00
CA ALA A 499 -0.26 -19.39 -8.04
C ALA A 499 -0.68 -19.90 -9.43
N GLN A 500 -1.54 -19.16 -10.13
CA GLN A 500 -1.92 -19.49 -11.50
C GLN A 500 -0.75 -19.37 -12.48
N CYS A 501 0.03 -18.29 -12.41
CA CYS A 501 1.25 -18.15 -13.21
C CYS A 501 2.28 -19.25 -12.90
N PHE A 502 2.50 -19.58 -11.61
CA PHE A 502 3.45 -20.62 -11.20
C PHE A 502 3.05 -21.98 -11.74
N ARG A 503 1.76 -22.33 -11.70
CA ARG A 503 1.26 -23.55 -12.34
C ARG A 503 1.67 -23.63 -13.82
N THR A 504 1.44 -22.58 -14.59
CA THR A 504 1.83 -22.53 -16.01
C THR A 504 3.35 -22.60 -16.18
N SER A 505 4.11 -21.88 -15.36
CA SER A 505 5.58 -21.90 -15.36
C SER A 505 6.13 -23.30 -15.05
N HIS A 506 5.59 -23.99 -14.05
CA HIS A 506 6.02 -25.33 -13.65
C HIS A 506 5.75 -26.36 -14.74
N LEU A 507 4.61 -26.27 -15.45
CA LEU A 507 4.35 -27.09 -16.62
C LEU A 507 5.42 -26.88 -17.70
N MET A 508 5.77 -25.63 -18.01
CA MET A 508 6.85 -25.33 -18.94
C MET A 508 8.22 -25.85 -18.46
N ILE A 509 8.51 -25.82 -17.16
CA ILE A 509 9.76 -26.34 -16.59
C ILE A 509 9.81 -27.88 -16.70
N LYS A 510 8.69 -28.55 -16.41
CA LYS A 510 8.57 -30.00 -16.37
C LYS A 510 8.55 -30.62 -17.76
N ASP A 511 7.70 -30.09 -18.64
CA ASP A 511 7.40 -30.68 -19.94
C ASP A 511 8.18 -29.99 -21.08
N GLY A 512 8.81 -28.85 -20.80
CA GLY A 512 9.59 -28.07 -21.76
C GLY A 512 8.75 -27.10 -22.59
N TYR A 513 7.42 -27.16 -22.50
CA TYR A 513 6.47 -26.30 -23.22
C TYR A 513 5.11 -26.26 -22.51
N VAL A 514 4.20 -25.42 -23.00
CA VAL A 514 2.76 -25.53 -22.73
C VAL A 514 1.99 -25.28 -24.03
N ASP A 515 0.93 -26.05 -24.26
CA ASP A 515 0.02 -25.89 -25.40
C ASP A 515 -1.23 -25.14 -24.94
N LEU A 516 -1.48 -23.96 -25.50
CA LEU A 516 -2.61 -23.10 -25.16
C LEU A 516 -3.68 -23.20 -26.25
N ASP A 517 -4.86 -23.69 -25.88
CA ASP A 517 -6.06 -23.74 -26.71
C ASP A 517 -6.86 -22.44 -26.52
N ASP A 518 -7.02 -21.67 -27.60
CA ASP A 518 -7.75 -20.40 -27.61
C ASP A 518 -9.29 -20.57 -27.54
N GLY A 519 -9.78 -21.81 -27.54
CA GLY A 519 -11.20 -22.15 -27.53
C GLY A 519 -11.87 -22.06 -28.90
N ASN A 520 -11.16 -21.60 -29.93
CA ASN A 520 -11.59 -21.54 -31.32
C ASN A 520 -10.98 -22.67 -32.16
N GLY A 521 -10.32 -23.64 -31.52
CA GLY A 521 -9.64 -24.76 -32.16
C GLY A 521 -8.21 -24.46 -32.60
N ASN A 522 -7.64 -23.30 -32.24
CA ASN A 522 -6.23 -23.02 -32.45
C ASN A 522 -5.44 -23.36 -31.19
N VAL A 523 -4.40 -24.16 -31.35
CA VAL A 523 -3.46 -24.49 -30.28
C VAL A 523 -2.13 -23.78 -30.56
N THR A 524 -1.71 -22.93 -29.63
CA THR A 524 -0.40 -22.24 -29.68
C THR A 524 0.54 -22.89 -28.68
N ARG A 525 1.67 -23.42 -29.15
CA ARG A 525 2.73 -23.94 -28.29
C ARG A 525 3.66 -22.82 -27.84
N VAL A 526 3.86 -22.70 -26.53
CA VAL A 526 4.86 -21.82 -25.93
C VAL A 526 5.99 -22.67 -25.38
N GLU A 527 7.16 -22.57 -26.00
CA GLU A 527 8.35 -23.37 -25.68
C GLU A 527 9.15 -22.78 -24.50
N LYS A 528 9.62 -23.55 -23.53
CA LYS A 528 10.43 -22.99 -22.43
C LYS A 528 11.81 -22.57 -22.91
N GLN A 529 12.51 -23.43 -23.65
CA GLN A 529 13.84 -23.17 -24.24
C GLN A 529 14.87 -22.50 -23.29
N GLY A 530 14.82 -22.83 -21.99
CA GLY A 530 15.69 -22.21 -20.97
C GLY A 530 15.42 -20.72 -20.71
N ARG A 531 14.39 -20.11 -21.31
CA ARG A 531 13.93 -18.75 -21.02
C ARG A 531 13.34 -18.69 -19.62
N THR A 532 13.43 -17.54 -18.96
CA THR A 532 12.82 -17.32 -17.63
C THR A 532 11.38 -16.84 -17.77
N ALA A 533 10.47 -17.38 -16.97
CA ALA A 533 9.11 -16.90 -16.84
C ALA A 533 9.06 -15.74 -15.83
N GLU A 534 8.58 -14.58 -16.26
CA GLU A 534 8.11 -13.50 -15.39
C GLU A 534 6.62 -13.75 -15.10
N CYS A 535 6.24 -13.78 -13.82
CA CYS A 535 4.86 -14.00 -13.38
C CYS A 535 4.25 -12.66 -12.94
N ILE A 536 3.36 -12.09 -13.73
CA ILE A 536 2.83 -10.74 -13.56
C ILE A 536 1.36 -10.81 -13.14
N SER A 537 1.10 -10.46 -11.89
CA SER A 537 -0.26 -10.21 -11.40
C SER A 537 -0.66 -8.77 -11.70
N VAL A 538 -1.81 -8.57 -12.32
CA VAL A 538 -2.33 -7.24 -12.68
C VAL A 538 -3.66 -7.03 -11.98
N CYS A 539 -3.79 -5.97 -11.18
CA CYS A 539 -5.05 -5.60 -10.56
C CYS A 539 -5.61 -4.27 -11.07
N LEU A 540 -6.94 -4.10 -11.00
CA LEU A 540 -7.59 -2.88 -11.48
C LEU A 540 -7.15 -1.63 -10.71
N GLY A 541 -7.09 -1.71 -9.37
CA GLY A 541 -6.73 -0.60 -8.48
C GLY A 541 -5.41 -0.84 -7.76
N ALA A 542 -4.77 0.25 -7.31
CA ALA A 542 -3.50 0.19 -6.60
C ALA A 542 -3.61 -0.45 -5.20
N PHE A 543 -2.55 -1.16 -4.82
CA PHE A 543 -2.33 -1.73 -3.48
C PHE A 543 -1.20 -0.99 -2.72
N GLY A 544 -0.71 0.13 -3.26
CA GLY A 544 0.32 0.96 -2.64
C GLY A 544 1.63 0.17 -2.42
N PRO A 545 2.27 0.28 -1.24
CA PRO A 545 3.51 -0.44 -0.95
C PRO A 545 3.46 -1.96 -1.10
N LEU A 546 2.28 -2.59 -1.06
CA LEU A 546 2.14 -4.03 -1.28
C LEU A 546 2.46 -4.45 -2.73
N GLN A 547 2.52 -3.50 -3.66
CA GLN A 547 2.99 -3.69 -5.05
C GLN A 547 4.49 -3.46 -5.21
N ASP A 548 5.21 -3.09 -4.15
CA ASP A 548 6.65 -2.95 -4.24
C ASP A 548 7.32 -4.30 -4.50
N ARG A 549 8.20 -4.31 -5.50
CA ARG A 549 8.88 -5.50 -5.99
C ARG A 549 9.65 -6.26 -4.90
N MET A 550 10.32 -5.53 -4.01
CA MET A 550 11.10 -6.16 -2.94
C MET A 550 10.19 -6.74 -1.86
N LEU A 551 9.06 -6.07 -1.59
CA LEU A 551 8.08 -6.53 -0.63
C LEU A 551 7.30 -7.74 -1.13
N ILE A 552 6.94 -7.83 -2.41
CA ILE A 552 6.19 -8.95 -2.99
C ILE A 552 6.86 -10.30 -2.70
N LYS A 553 8.20 -10.38 -2.90
CA LYS A 553 8.98 -11.58 -2.58
C LYS A 553 8.83 -11.94 -1.11
N ASN A 554 9.01 -10.96 -0.22
CA ASN A 554 8.93 -11.19 1.21
C ASN A 554 7.52 -11.57 1.66
N ILE A 555 6.48 -10.95 1.10
CA ILE A 555 5.07 -11.29 1.34
C ILE A 555 4.84 -12.77 1.01
N MET A 556 5.26 -13.27 -0.16
CA MET A 556 5.07 -14.68 -0.50
C MET A 556 5.91 -15.63 0.37
N VAL A 557 7.13 -15.26 0.74
CA VAL A 557 7.96 -16.04 1.68
C VAL A 557 7.30 -16.12 3.04
N GLU A 558 6.76 -15.02 3.56
CA GLU A 558 6.06 -14.97 4.83
C GLU A 558 4.79 -15.82 4.81
N MET A 559 3.99 -15.74 3.74
CA MET A 559 2.81 -16.57 3.56
C MET A 559 3.16 -18.08 3.51
N CYS A 560 4.31 -18.44 2.95
CA CYS A 560 4.80 -19.83 2.97
C CYS A 560 5.24 -20.30 4.35
N ASN A 561 5.97 -19.45 5.07
CA ASN A 561 6.56 -19.80 6.37
C ASN A 561 5.52 -19.80 7.49
N ASN A 562 4.52 -18.91 7.38
CA ASN A 562 3.47 -18.69 8.36
C ASN A 562 2.09 -18.87 7.71
N PRO A 563 1.65 -20.11 7.38
CA PRO A 563 0.35 -20.33 6.78
C PRO A 563 -0.77 -19.80 7.70
N LEU A 564 -1.50 -18.81 7.20
CA LEU A 564 -2.54 -18.14 7.98
C LEU A 564 -3.84 -18.95 7.94
N THR A 565 -4.48 -19.09 9.10
CA THR A 565 -5.83 -19.63 9.25
C THR A 565 -6.69 -18.58 9.94
N ALA A 566 -7.89 -18.35 9.43
CA ALA A 566 -8.85 -17.44 10.05
C ALA A 566 -9.87 -18.24 10.87
N GLU A 567 -10.19 -17.74 12.05
CA GLU A 567 -11.21 -18.28 12.94
C GLU A 567 -12.22 -17.18 13.30
N TYR A 568 -13.49 -17.56 13.44
CA TYR A 568 -14.56 -16.63 13.79
C TYR A 568 -15.64 -17.35 14.60
N GLU A 569 -15.85 -16.90 15.84
CA GLU A 569 -16.78 -17.49 16.80
C GLU A 569 -18.17 -16.81 16.81
N GLY A 570 -18.39 -15.79 15.97
CA GLY A 570 -19.66 -15.08 15.90
C GLY A 570 -20.72 -15.78 15.05
N THR A 571 -21.94 -15.23 15.06
CA THR A 571 -23.09 -15.81 14.36
C THR A 571 -23.36 -15.21 12.98
N ASP A 572 -22.58 -14.22 12.55
CA ASP A 572 -22.79 -13.57 11.24
C ASP A 572 -22.52 -14.54 10.09
N LYS A 573 -23.60 -14.91 9.38
CA LYS A 573 -23.55 -15.92 8.31
C LYS A 573 -22.62 -15.51 7.17
N GLN A 574 -22.51 -14.22 6.86
CA GLN A 574 -21.65 -13.76 5.78
C GLN A 574 -20.17 -13.88 6.18
N THR A 575 -19.81 -13.47 7.39
CA THR A 575 -18.44 -13.59 7.92
C THR A 575 -18.02 -15.05 8.04
N ILE A 576 -18.90 -15.95 8.50
CA ILE A 576 -18.64 -17.39 8.52
C ILE A 576 -18.33 -17.92 7.11
N LYS A 577 -19.10 -17.50 6.09
CA LYS A 577 -18.84 -17.88 4.69
C LYS A 577 -17.51 -17.32 4.18
N ASP A 578 -17.22 -16.05 4.47
CA ASP A 578 -15.97 -15.39 4.07
C ASP A 578 -14.75 -16.10 4.67
N VAL A 579 -14.79 -16.45 5.96
CA VAL A 579 -13.71 -17.18 6.66
C VAL A 579 -13.53 -18.58 6.11
N LYS A 580 -14.62 -19.33 5.89
CA LYS A 580 -14.55 -20.66 5.26
C LYS A 580 -13.94 -20.61 3.86
N LYS A 581 -14.34 -19.60 3.06
CA LYS A 581 -13.77 -19.38 1.74
C LYS A 581 -12.28 -19.06 1.83
N PHE A 582 -11.89 -18.14 2.72
CA PHE A 582 -10.50 -17.76 2.95
C PHE A 582 -9.62 -18.98 3.27
N ASN A 583 -10.01 -19.80 4.24
CA ASN A 583 -9.24 -20.99 4.62
C ASN A 583 -9.14 -22.00 3.47
N LYS A 584 -10.21 -22.19 2.70
CA LYS A 584 -10.22 -23.05 1.51
C LYS A 584 -9.27 -22.53 0.44
N ASP A 585 -9.31 -21.24 0.13
CA ASP A 585 -8.45 -20.61 -0.87
C ASP A 585 -6.97 -20.66 -0.44
N MET A 586 -6.69 -20.48 0.85
CA MET A 586 -5.33 -20.62 1.39
C MET A 586 -4.79 -22.04 1.18
N GLN A 587 -5.57 -23.07 1.52
CA GLN A 587 -5.20 -24.47 1.30
C GLN A 587 -5.03 -24.80 -0.18
N LYS A 588 -5.85 -24.21 -1.05
CA LYS A 588 -5.79 -24.40 -2.51
C LYS A 588 -4.50 -23.86 -3.10
N TRP A 589 -4.06 -22.67 -2.69
CA TRP A 589 -2.97 -21.96 -3.37
C TRP A 589 -1.57 -22.24 -2.79
N MET A 590 -1.49 -22.58 -1.50
CA MET A 590 -0.20 -22.82 -0.84
C MET A 590 0.70 -23.88 -1.50
N PRO A 591 0.17 -24.99 -2.08
CA PRO A 591 1.00 -25.96 -2.80
C PRO A 591 1.81 -25.34 -3.94
N PHE A 592 1.22 -24.45 -4.74
CA PHE A 592 1.90 -23.82 -5.88
C PHE A 592 3.04 -22.89 -5.44
N LEU A 593 2.85 -22.14 -4.34
CA LEU A 593 3.91 -21.30 -3.79
C LEU A 593 5.08 -22.14 -3.23
N LYS A 594 4.78 -23.25 -2.55
CA LYS A 594 5.80 -24.19 -2.04
C LYS A 594 6.55 -24.87 -3.18
N GLU A 595 5.85 -25.19 -4.26
CA GLU A 595 6.45 -25.76 -5.45
C GLU A 595 7.37 -24.74 -6.14
N GLU A 596 6.94 -23.49 -6.34
CA GLU A 596 7.78 -22.43 -6.91
C GLU A 596 9.06 -22.21 -6.09
N ARG A 597 8.94 -22.29 -4.76
CA ARG A 597 10.11 -22.21 -3.86
C ARG A 597 11.15 -23.30 -4.10
N THR A 598 10.71 -24.48 -4.55
CA THR A 598 11.54 -25.68 -4.68
C THR A 598 12.02 -25.90 -6.11
N ASN A 599 11.12 -25.68 -7.07
CA ASN A 599 11.23 -26.10 -8.47
C ASN A 599 11.13 -24.94 -9.46
N GLY A 600 10.89 -23.71 -9.00
CA GLY A 600 10.81 -22.54 -9.86
C GLY A 600 12.13 -22.22 -10.59
N ASP A 601 12.08 -21.22 -11.47
CA ASP A 601 13.21 -20.82 -12.32
C ASP A 601 14.47 -20.42 -11.53
N SER A 602 14.32 -19.99 -10.27
CA SER A 602 15.45 -19.66 -9.40
C SER A 602 15.36 -20.34 -8.03
N LYS A 603 16.14 -21.42 -7.87
CA LYS A 603 16.26 -22.12 -6.57
C LYS A 603 16.85 -21.27 -5.45
N ARG A 604 17.72 -20.30 -5.79
CA ARG A 604 18.37 -19.42 -4.81
C ARG A 604 17.51 -18.22 -4.44
N ASN A 605 16.67 -17.74 -5.36
CA ASN A 605 15.86 -16.55 -5.18
C ASN A 605 14.42 -16.83 -5.64
N PRO A 606 13.68 -17.65 -4.86
CA PRO A 606 12.28 -17.92 -5.19
C PRO A 606 11.48 -16.63 -5.23
N PHE A 607 10.48 -16.58 -6.11
CA PHE A 607 9.61 -15.42 -6.35
C PHE A 607 10.30 -14.17 -6.91
N PHE A 608 11.59 -14.24 -7.29
CA PHE A 608 12.28 -13.09 -7.87
C PHE A 608 11.71 -12.67 -9.24
N ASN A 609 11.01 -13.56 -9.93
CA ASN A 609 10.37 -13.24 -11.20
C ASN A 609 8.89 -12.83 -11.05
N SER A 610 8.43 -12.58 -9.83
CA SER A 610 7.06 -12.15 -9.56
C SER A 610 6.92 -10.63 -9.61
N TRP A 611 5.81 -10.18 -10.18
CA TRP A 611 5.42 -8.77 -10.30
C TRP A 611 3.98 -8.59 -9.87
N PHE A 612 3.68 -7.45 -9.27
CA PHE A 612 2.31 -7.05 -8.95
C PHE A 612 2.13 -5.60 -9.37
N LEU A 613 1.33 -5.39 -10.41
CA LEU A 613 1.12 -4.09 -11.02
C LEU A 613 -0.35 -3.72 -10.92
N ASP A 614 -0.64 -2.43 -10.78
CA ASP A 614 -1.97 -1.95 -11.13
C ASP A 614 -2.10 -1.80 -12.65
N PHE A 615 -3.35 -1.67 -13.11
CA PHE A 615 -3.63 -1.61 -14.52
C PHE A 615 -3.00 -0.38 -15.20
N GLU A 616 -2.91 0.75 -14.51
CA GLU A 616 -2.28 1.95 -15.05
C GLU A 616 -0.76 1.79 -15.20
N GLN A 617 -0.10 1.15 -14.24
CA GLN A 617 1.33 0.83 -14.29
C GLN A 617 1.65 -0.09 -15.48
N LEU A 618 0.83 -1.12 -15.72
CA LEU A 618 0.99 -1.98 -16.90
C LEU A 618 0.80 -1.18 -18.19
N MET A 619 -0.26 -0.38 -18.28
CA MET A 619 -0.54 0.42 -19.48
C MET A 619 0.56 1.44 -19.77
N LEU A 620 1.20 2.00 -18.74
CA LEU A 620 2.39 2.84 -18.92
C LEU A 620 3.55 2.04 -19.53
N ILE A 621 3.82 0.83 -19.04
CA ILE A 621 4.88 -0.05 -19.58
C ILE A 621 4.59 -0.40 -21.05
N VAL A 622 3.34 -0.76 -21.38
CA VAL A 622 2.90 -1.07 -22.75
C VAL A 622 3.03 0.16 -23.67
N LYS A 623 2.62 1.34 -23.21
CA LYS A 623 2.71 2.60 -23.96
C LYS A 623 4.14 2.90 -24.43
N GLU A 624 5.13 2.57 -23.60
CA GLU A 624 6.56 2.81 -23.80
C GLU A 624 7.31 1.68 -24.54
N SER A 625 6.57 0.70 -25.07
CA SER A 625 7.12 -0.48 -25.74
C SER A 625 6.57 -0.62 -27.17
N ASN A 626 7.38 -1.12 -28.09
CA ASN A 626 6.99 -1.40 -29.49
C ASN A 626 7.42 -2.79 -29.98
N SER A 627 7.84 -3.68 -29.07
CA SER A 627 8.12 -5.08 -29.36
C SER A 627 8.09 -5.92 -28.08
N ASN A 628 8.02 -7.24 -28.20
CA ASN A 628 8.05 -8.16 -27.07
C ASN A 628 9.34 -8.01 -26.24
N ASP A 629 10.48 -7.81 -26.91
CA ASP A 629 11.78 -7.61 -26.25
C ASP A 629 11.83 -6.27 -25.49
N GLU A 630 11.29 -5.19 -26.09
CA GLU A 630 11.18 -3.89 -25.41
C GLU A 630 10.23 -3.98 -24.22
N LEU A 631 9.08 -4.65 -24.36
CA LEU A 631 8.12 -4.83 -23.26
C LEU A 631 8.77 -5.52 -22.06
N LEU A 632 9.50 -6.61 -22.32
CA LEU A 632 10.26 -7.30 -21.28
C LEU A 632 11.34 -6.40 -20.67
N ALA A 633 12.05 -5.61 -21.48
CA ALA A 633 13.07 -4.70 -20.99
C ALA A 633 12.46 -3.60 -20.10
N ARG A 634 11.33 -3.00 -20.50
CA ARG A 634 10.60 -1.98 -19.73
C ARG A 634 10.07 -2.52 -18.42
N LEU A 635 9.51 -3.73 -18.43
CA LEU A 635 9.11 -4.44 -17.20
C LEU A 635 10.32 -4.64 -16.27
N ARG A 636 11.45 -5.10 -16.82
CA ARG A 636 12.66 -5.43 -16.05
C ARG A 636 13.51 -4.21 -15.64
N GLU A 637 13.13 -2.97 -15.97
CA GLU A 637 13.91 -1.77 -15.64
C GLU A 637 14.25 -1.69 -14.14
N THR A 638 13.28 -1.95 -13.27
CA THR A 638 13.45 -1.93 -11.81
C THR A 638 13.75 -3.31 -11.22
N LYS A 639 14.10 -4.30 -12.05
CA LYS A 639 14.22 -5.70 -11.63
C LYS A 639 15.26 -5.91 -10.53
N HIS A 640 16.38 -5.21 -10.64
CA HIS A 640 17.57 -5.41 -9.80
C HIS A 640 17.88 -4.19 -8.91
N VAL A 641 17.08 -3.15 -8.98
CA VAL A 641 17.34 -1.86 -8.34
C VAL A 641 16.12 -1.46 -7.53
N THR A 642 16.37 -1.02 -6.30
CA THR A 642 15.35 -0.43 -5.42
C THR A 642 15.94 0.78 -4.71
N MET A 643 15.18 1.86 -4.69
CA MET A 643 15.38 3.01 -3.81
C MET A 643 14.57 2.84 -2.54
N GLY A 644 13.74 1.78 -2.43
CA GLY A 644 12.77 1.53 -1.37
C GLY A 644 11.85 2.70 -1.07
N SER A 645 11.50 3.43 -2.13
CA SER A 645 10.49 4.50 -2.08
C SER A 645 9.06 3.96 -1.97
N TYR A 646 8.88 2.66 -2.27
CA TYR A 646 7.59 1.98 -2.44
C TYR A 646 6.67 2.63 -3.50
N ASN A 647 7.23 3.48 -4.37
CA ASN A 647 6.50 4.17 -5.42
C ASN A 647 7.07 3.77 -6.78
N PHE A 648 6.28 3.01 -7.54
CA PHE A 648 6.66 2.49 -8.86
C PHE A 648 7.24 3.58 -9.80
N TYR A 649 6.61 4.76 -9.83
CA TYR A 649 7.00 5.85 -10.72
C TYR A 649 8.33 6.48 -10.31
N ARG A 650 8.56 6.66 -9.00
CA ARG A 650 9.83 7.13 -8.44
C ARG A 650 10.97 6.18 -8.77
N GLU A 651 10.77 4.88 -8.55
CA GLU A 651 11.78 3.84 -8.83
C GLU A 651 12.21 3.87 -10.31
N ARG A 652 11.25 3.90 -11.23
CA ARG A 652 11.53 3.94 -12.68
C ARG A 652 12.27 5.20 -13.08
N ARG A 653 11.84 6.38 -12.60
CA ARG A 653 12.50 7.64 -12.90
C ARG A 653 13.95 7.64 -12.42
N MET A 654 14.21 7.17 -11.21
CA MET A 654 15.57 7.10 -10.66
C MET A 654 16.46 6.15 -11.46
N VAL A 655 15.96 4.98 -11.85
CA VAL A 655 16.70 4.04 -12.71
C VAL A 655 17.05 4.68 -14.06
N ARG A 656 16.11 5.39 -14.69
CA ARG A 656 16.36 6.06 -15.98
C ARG A 656 17.43 7.13 -15.86
N VAL A 657 17.36 7.96 -14.81
CA VAL A 657 18.37 8.98 -14.52
C VAL A 657 19.75 8.36 -14.33
N MET A 658 19.86 7.27 -13.57
CA MET A 658 21.15 6.57 -13.37
C MET A 658 21.71 5.97 -14.66
N ASN A 659 20.85 5.50 -15.56
CA ASN A 659 21.25 4.93 -16.85
C ASN A 659 21.55 6.01 -17.92
N GLY A 660 21.57 7.29 -17.57
CA GLY A 660 21.83 8.39 -18.50
C GLY A 660 20.69 8.67 -19.50
N ASN A 661 19.56 7.97 -19.36
CA ASN A 661 18.36 8.26 -20.11
C ASN A 661 17.66 9.44 -19.43
N LYS A 662 17.78 10.63 -20.03
CA LYS A 662 16.90 11.76 -19.69
C LYS A 662 15.49 11.36 -20.13
N GLY A 663 14.74 10.75 -19.21
CA GLY A 663 13.30 10.52 -19.35
C GLY A 663 12.54 11.83 -19.32
#